data_AF-A0A9D8G1G4-F1
#
_entry.id   AF-A0A9D8G1G4-F1
#
_cell.length_a   1.000
_cell.length_b   1.000
_cell.length_c   1.000
_cell.angle_alpha   90.00
_cell.angle_beta   90.00
_cell.angle_gamma   90.00
#
_symmetry.space_group_name_H-M   'P 1'
#
loop_
_entity.id
_entity.type
_entity.pdbx_description
1 polymer ?
#
loop_
_entity_poly.entity_id
_entity_poly.type
_entity_poly.pdbx_seq_one_letter_code
_entity_poly.pdbx_strand_id
1 'polypeptide(L)'
;MVTEQRSAQRSMGWLRRPGLWFLATIFLFITFVQYSGEIHHPSFFADLNENLGLTRFTVERILYLLPIIWASLMFGFRGGAITATAALVCMLPRAVFISDVPEDAIVETVAVFCVGSLTAYSLESLRKERERRAELEAAQKQLESHLRVIEQSEKRLAALNRTSDVVSQSLELDLVLQSAMASVADVMGVEVVRIYVRDEKAGVLNLAAYRGVSDEFVSGVRTIKVGEGFNGRVAETGEPMYVEDASEDPRLTRLVVKQENIRSQIIVPMTAKGKVVGTLAAAMHSYRKFLPAEVELITAIANQIGVAVDNARLYQEQKLVAEELRVSEQRYRGLFENAHDAIWLHDLEDRIIAANDACVRLTGYGLDELRSLRAEKLISEDTVGIARKIEQRLLAGQALGSLGEVKLIKRDGSEAIAQLACSVVSGDGRPVAFQNIARDVTEERRMQENLRFLVRQISRAQEEERKRIAQELHDDTVQALVVHARQIDDLTSRLDRLPKESVGKTLERLYEEANSIMQGVQRMSQDLRPATLDRLGLLPAIDWLASRTSKYSGVEVKIEVVGEERRLPDEAELVLFRITQEALRNVWKHAGATTTQVTVEFQEKMTRVTIKDNGKGFEPPRMVGDLPRYGKLGLAGMQERAELLAGTLTITSELDKGTTVVAELPV
;
A
#
# COMPACT_ATOMS: atom_id res chain seq x y z
N MET A 1 -26.44 -40.21 -74.25
CA MET A 1 -26.45 -41.45 -75.06
C MET A 1 -26.01 -42.73 -74.31
N VAL A 2 -25.87 -42.74 -72.97
CA VAL A 2 -25.53 -43.95 -72.19
C VAL A 2 -26.69 -44.46 -71.30
N THR A 3 -27.80 -43.72 -71.28
CA THR A 3 -28.99 -44.01 -70.46
C THR A 3 -30.03 -44.88 -71.17
N GLU A 4 -30.06 -44.93 -72.51
CA GLU A 4 -31.02 -45.77 -73.26
C GLU A 4 -30.56 -47.22 -73.49
N GLN A 5 -29.27 -47.51 -73.54
CA GLN A 5 -28.79 -48.90 -73.69
C GLN A 5 -28.95 -49.75 -72.43
N ARG A 6 -29.12 -49.14 -71.25
CA ARG A 6 -29.34 -49.88 -69.98
C ARG A 6 -30.79 -50.31 -69.74
N SER A 7 -31.77 -49.76 -70.47
CA SER A 7 -33.18 -50.17 -70.33
C SER A 7 -33.47 -51.47 -71.08
N ALA A 8 -32.87 -51.67 -72.27
CA ALA A 8 -33.03 -52.89 -73.06
C ALA A 8 -32.32 -54.13 -72.47
N GLN A 9 -31.21 -53.95 -71.75
CA GLN A 9 -30.54 -55.05 -71.06
C GLN A 9 -31.20 -55.46 -69.74
N ARG A 10 -31.98 -54.56 -69.11
CA ARG A 10 -32.75 -54.86 -67.89
C ARG A 10 -34.07 -55.58 -68.17
N SER A 11 -34.69 -55.38 -69.33
CA SER A 11 -35.95 -56.06 -69.69
C SER A 11 -35.75 -57.54 -70.06
N MET A 12 -34.60 -57.93 -70.62
CA MET A 12 -34.32 -59.32 -71.01
C MET A 12 -33.78 -60.21 -69.87
N GLY A 13 -33.39 -59.63 -68.73
CA GLY A 13 -32.80 -60.35 -67.60
C GLY A 13 -33.81 -61.16 -66.77
N TRP A 14 -35.09 -60.83 -66.86
CA TRP A 14 -36.15 -61.55 -66.13
C TRP A 14 -36.41 -62.94 -66.72
N LEU A 15 -36.30 -63.10 -68.04
CA LEU A 15 -36.38 -64.39 -68.74
C LEU A 15 -35.23 -65.34 -68.42
N ARG A 16 -34.12 -64.89 -67.82
CA ARG A 16 -33.01 -65.78 -67.43
C ARG A 16 -33.13 -66.33 -66.01
N ARG A 17 -34.14 -65.92 -65.24
CA ARG A 17 -34.32 -66.44 -63.88
C ARG A 17 -34.89 -67.86 -63.94
N PRO A 18 -34.20 -68.88 -63.42
CA PRO A 18 -34.66 -70.28 -63.50
C PRO A 18 -36.04 -70.47 -62.85
N GLY A 19 -36.35 -69.68 -61.81
CA GLY A 19 -37.66 -69.70 -61.16
C GLY A 19 -38.84 -69.24 -62.03
N LEU A 20 -38.60 -68.47 -63.10
CA LEU A 20 -39.66 -68.02 -64.02
C LEU A 20 -40.05 -69.12 -65.03
N TRP A 21 -39.07 -69.86 -65.55
CA TRP A 21 -39.34 -71.00 -66.43
C TRP A 21 -40.02 -72.14 -65.70
N PHE A 22 -39.58 -72.45 -64.47
CA PHE A 22 -40.24 -73.42 -63.62
C PHE A 22 -41.71 -73.04 -63.35
N LEU A 23 -41.97 -71.77 -63.06
CA LEU A 23 -43.32 -71.23 -62.90
C LEU A 23 -44.14 -71.41 -64.19
N ALA A 24 -43.59 -71.04 -65.34
CA ALA A 24 -44.27 -71.16 -66.63
C ALA A 24 -44.57 -72.64 -66.99
N THR A 25 -43.63 -73.55 -66.73
CA THR A 25 -43.81 -75.00 -66.98
C THR A 25 -44.90 -75.59 -66.09
N ILE A 26 -44.89 -75.28 -64.79
CA ILE A 26 -45.94 -75.75 -63.86
C ILE A 26 -47.30 -75.16 -64.23
N PHE A 27 -47.35 -73.87 -64.52
CA PHE A 27 -48.58 -73.19 -64.91
C PHE A 27 -49.17 -73.82 -66.18
N LEU A 28 -48.35 -74.00 -67.21
CA LEU A 28 -48.77 -74.58 -68.49
C LEU A 28 -49.16 -76.06 -68.36
N PHE A 29 -48.48 -76.82 -67.50
CA PHE A 29 -48.84 -78.20 -67.17
C PHE A 29 -50.22 -78.28 -66.50
N ILE A 30 -50.49 -77.43 -65.50
CA ILE A 30 -51.78 -77.38 -64.82
C ILE A 30 -52.89 -76.96 -65.80
N THR A 31 -52.65 -75.97 -66.66
CA THR A 31 -53.61 -75.56 -67.69
C THR A 31 -53.87 -76.67 -68.71
N PHE A 32 -52.85 -77.42 -69.11
CA PHE A 32 -53.00 -78.56 -70.03
C PHE A 32 -53.86 -79.66 -69.40
N VAL A 33 -53.53 -80.07 -68.16
CA VAL A 33 -54.30 -81.08 -67.39
C VAL A 33 -55.76 -80.64 -67.24
N GLN A 34 -55.99 -79.35 -66.99
CA GLN A 34 -57.34 -78.82 -66.87
C GLN A 34 -58.14 -78.99 -68.16
N TYR A 35 -57.55 -78.84 -69.35
CA TYR A 35 -58.28 -78.91 -70.63
C TYR A 35 -58.35 -80.31 -71.24
N SER A 36 -57.50 -81.25 -70.85
CA SER A 36 -57.50 -82.63 -71.34
C SER A 36 -58.54 -83.49 -70.61
N GLY A 37 -59.56 -83.97 -71.33
CA GLY A 37 -60.62 -84.82 -70.75
C GLY A 37 -60.20 -86.24 -70.37
N GLU A 38 -59.08 -86.75 -70.91
CA GLU A 38 -58.73 -88.18 -70.88
C GLU A 38 -57.57 -88.56 -69.93
N ILE A 39 -57.02 -87.61 -69.16
CA ILE A 39 -55.89 -87.93 -68.27
C ILE A 39 -56.41 -88.47 -66.93
N HIS A 40 -56.04 -89.70 -66.57
CA HIS A 40 -56.28 -90.26 -65.24
C HIS A 40 -55.32 -89.63 -64.22
N HIS A 41 -55.86 -89.10 -63.12
CA HIS A 41 -55.04 -88.55 -62.04
C HIS A 41 -54.31 -89.66 -61.27
N PRO A 42 -53.12 -89.38 -60.69
CA PRO A 42 -52.47 -90.30 -59.76
C PRO A 42 -53.41 -90.69 -58.61
N SER A 43 -53.38 -91.95 -58.17
CA SER A 43 -54.30 -92.51 -57.16
C SER A 43 -54.42 -91.69 -55.87
N PHE A 44 -53.37 -91.00 -55.46
CA PHE A 44 -53.38 -90.06 -54.33
C PHE A 44 -54.46 -88.97 -54.43
N PHE A 45 -54.71 -88.43 -55.63
CA PHE A 45 -55.74 -87.41 -55.83
C PHE A 45 -57.14 -88.00 -55.82
N ALA A 46 -57.32 -89.27 -56.22
CA ALA A 46 -58.60 -89.96 -56.13
C ALA A 46 -59.02 -90.19 -54.66
N ASP A 47 -58.09 -90.63 -53.81
CA ASP A 47 -58.32 -90.83 -52.37
C ASP A 47 -58.62 -89.51 -51.63
N LEU A 48 -57.97 -88.41 -52.03
CA LEU A 48 -58.24 -87.07 -51.49
C LEU A 48 -59.62 -86.56 -51.90
N ASN A 49 -60.05 -86.89 -53.13
CA ASN A 49 -61.31 -86.46 -53.70
C ASN A 49 -62.50 -87.15 -53.01
N GLU A 50 -62.39 -88.45 -52.71
CA GLU A 50 -63.41 -89.19 -51.94
C GLU A 50 -63.54 -88.70 -50.49
N ASN A 51 -62.42 -88.38 -49.81
CA ASN A 51 -62.45 -87.94 -48.41
C ASN A 51 -62.94 -86.50 -48.20
N LEU A 52 -62.76 -85.61 -49.19
CA LEU A 52 -63.14 -84.19 -49.08
C LEU A 52 -64.45 -83.85 -49.80
N GLY A 53 -65.07 -84.82 -50.48
CA GLY A 53 -66.28 -84.60 -51.29
C GLY A 53 -66.08 -83.61 -52.44
N LEU A 54 -64.84 -83.42 -52.88
CA LEU A 54 -64.51 -82.48 -53.94
C LEU A 54 -64.77 -83.11 -55.32
N THR A 55 -65.00 -82.27 -56.33
CA THR A 55 -65.02 -82.75 -57.71
C THR A 55 -63.60 -82.69 -58.29
N ARG A 56 -63.32 -83.55 -59.28
CA ARG A 56 -62.07 -83.50 -60.06
C ARG A 56 -61.73 -82.08 -60.53
N PHE A 57 -62.73 -81.33 -60.97
CA PHE A 57 -62.55 -79.97 -61.48
C PHE A 57 -62.23 -78.96 -60.37
N THR A 58 -62.75 -79.17 -59.17
CA THR A 58 -62.41 -78.36 -57.98
C THR A 58 -60.92 -78.52 -57.63
N VAL A 59 -60.40 -79.75 -57.66
CA VAL A 59 -58.98 -80.04 -57.37
C VAL A 59 -58.06 -79.40 -58.43
N GLU A 60 -58.41 -79.51 -59.71
CA GLU A 60 -57.66 -78.89 -60.81
C GLU A 60 -57.59 -77.36 -60.68
N ARG A 61 -58.66 -76.71 -60.20
CA ARG A 61 -58.65 -75.27 -59.91
C ARG A 61 -57.74 -74.91 -58.73
N ILE A 62 -57.80 -75.68 -57.64
CA ILE A 62 -56.96 -75.46 -56.45
C ILE A 62 -55.47 -75.57 -56.78
N LEU A 63 -55.09 -76.43 -57.73
CA LEU A 63 -53.69 -76.60 -58.15
C LEU A 63 -53.05 -75.29 -58.66
N TYR A 64 -53.83 -74.34 -59.20
CA TYR A 64 -53.30 -73.04 -59.61
C TYR A 64 -52.86 -72.14 -58.44
N LEU A 65 -53.21 -72.46 -57.19
CA LEU A 65 -52.63 -71.76 -56.03
C LEU A 65 -51.11 -71.99 -55.94
N LEU A 66 -50.60 -73.15 -56.37
CA LEU A 66 -49.17 -73.46 -56.34
C LEU A 66 -48.32 -72.47 -57.16
N PRO A 67 -48.59 -72.23 -58.46
CA PRO A 67 -47.86 -71.23 -59.21
C PRO A 67 -48.09 -69.80 -58.67
N ILE A 68 -49.27 -69.47 -58.14
CA ILE A 68 -49.53 -68.15 -57.54
C ILE A 68 -48.66 -67.92 -56.29
N ILE A 69 -48.58 -68.91 -55.40
CA ILE A 69 -47.74 -68.86 -54.19
C ILE A 69 -46.26 -68.79 -54.59
N TRP A 70 -45.84 -69.60 -55.55
CA TRP A 70 -44.47 -69.60 -56.05
C TRP A 70 -44.08 -68.25 -56.66
N ALA A 71 -44.97 -67.66 -57.48
CA ALA A 71 -44.78 -66.34 -58.07
C ALA A 71 -44.74 -65.24 -57.00
N SER A 72 -45.59 -65.33 -55.97
CA SER A 72 -45.60 -64.40 -54.83
C SER A 72 -44.29 -64.45 -54.05
N LEU A 73 -43.74 -65.64 -53.84
CA LEU A 73 -42.43 -65.83 -53.20
C LEU A 73 -41.29 -65.30 -54.08
N MET A 74 -41.26 -65.60 -55.37
CA MET A 74 -40.09 -65.24 -56.19
C MET A 74 -40.11 -63.79 -56.71
N PHE A 75 -41.30 -63.24 -56.95
CA PHE A 75 -41.48 -61.99 -57.67
C PHE A 75 -42.32 -60.96 -56.89
N GLY A 76 -42.63 -61.26 -55.62
CA GLY A 76 -43.39 -60.38 -54.73
C GLY A 76 -44.87 -60.28 -55.11
N PHE A 77 -45.59 -59.37 -54.45
CA PHE A 77 -47.03 -59.20 -54.65
C PHE A 77 -47.43 -59.04 -56.12
N ARG A 78 -46.66 -58.26 -56.90
CA ARG A 78 -46.95 -58.01 -58.33
C ARG A 78 -46.91 -59.29 -59.15
N GLY A 79 -45.91 -60.16 -58.93
CA GLY A 79 -45.82 -61.43 -59.65
C GLY A 79 -46.93 -62.40 -59.25
N GLY A 80 -47.22 -62.50 -57.95
CA GLY A 80 -48.35 -63.29 -57.43
C GLY A 80 -49.69 -62.86 -58.01
N ALA A 81 -49.98 -61.55 -57.99
CA ALA A 81 -51.21 -60.99 -58.55
C ALA A 81 -51.32 -61.22 -60.06
N ILE A 82 -50.23 -61.01 -60.83
CA ILE A 82 -50.22 -61.28 -62.27
C ILE A 82 -50.52 -62.76 -62.57
N THR A 83 -49.89 -63.68 -61.84
CA THR A 83 -50.14 -65.12 -62.01
C THR A 83 -51.55 -65.52 -61.58
N ALA A 84 -52.12 -64.89 -60.55
CA ALA A 84 -53.51 -65.11 -60.14
C ALA A 84 -54.49 -64.63 -61.22
N THR A 85 -54.26 -63.45 -61.80
CA THR A 85 -55.08 -62.94 -62.91
C THR A 85 -54.95 -63.82 -64.15
N ALA A 86 -53.75 -64.30 -64.47
CA ALA A 86 -53.55 -65.25 -65.56
C ALA A 86 -54.30 -66.58 -65.31
N ALA A 87 -54.25 -67.11 -64.08
CA ALA A 87 -54.99 -68.31 -63.70
C ALA A 87 -56.50 -68.11 -63.87
N LEU A 88 -57.03 -66.96 -63.44
CA LEU A 88 -58.43 -66.59 -63.62
C LEU A 88 -58.82 -66.58 -65.11
N VAL A 89 -58.02 -65.93 -65.97
CA VAL A 89 -58.26 -65.87 -67.42
C VAL A 89 -58.23 -67.25 -68.06
N CYS A 90 -57.39 -68.17 -67.59
CA CYS A 90 -57.34 -69.55 -68.09
C CYS A 90 -58.52 -70.41 -67.59
N MET A 91 -58.99 -70.20 -66.36
CA MET A 91 -60.09 -71.00 -65.78
C MET A 91 -61.48 -70.55 -66.23
N LEU A 92 -61.69 -69.24 -66.37
CA LEU A 92 -63.02 -68.64 -66.58
C LEU A 92 -63.73 -69.17 -67.84
N PRO A 93 -63.08 -69.29 -69.02
CA PRO A 93 -63.76 -69.75 -70.24
C PRO A 93 -64.30 -71.17 -70.10
N ARG A 94 -63.58 -72.07 -69.43
CA ARG A 94 -64.05 -73.43 -69.18
C ARG A 94 -65.18 -73.46 -68.15
N ALA A 95 -65.07 -72.66 -67.08
CA ALA A 95 -66.11 -72.57 -66.06
C ALA A 95 -67.46 -72.08 -66.63
N VAL A 96 -67.44 -71.16 -67.61
CA VAL A 96 -68.64 -70.57 -68.22
C VAL A 96 -69.21 -71.43 -69.36
N PHE A 97 -68.37 -71.95 -70.25
CA PHE A 97 -68.82 -72.54 -71.52
C PHE A 97 -68.78 -74.07 -71.57
N ILE A 98 -68.04 -74.75 -70.69
CA ILE A 98 -67.75 -76.19 -70.79
C ILE A 98 -68.26 -76.97 -69.56
N SER A 99 -68.47 -76.31 -68.42
CA SER A 99 -68.86 -76.96 -67.17
C SER A 99 -70.32 -77.41 -67.19
N ASP A 100 -70.60 -78.64 -66.74
CA ASP A 100 -71.96 -79.18 -66.61
C ASP A 100 -72.80 -78.42 -65.56
N VAL A 101 -72.13 -77.80 -64.58
CA VAL A 101 -72.72 -76.90 -63.57
C VAL A 101 -71.94 -75.58 -63.56
N PRO A 102 -72.41 -74.54 -64.27
CA PRO A 102 -71.65 -73.29 -64.42
C PRO A 102 -71.59 -72.44 -63.14
N GLU A 103 -72.64 -72.47 -62.32
CA GLU A 103 -72.73 -71.62 -61.12
C GLU A 103 -71.66 -71.97 -60.08
N ASP A 104 -71.56 -73.25 -59.68
CA ASP A 104 -70.52 -73.73 -58.76
C ASP A 104 -69.11 -73.52 -59.31
N ALA A 105 -68.96 -73.72 -60.61
CA ALA A 105 -67.68 -73.59 -61.30
C ALA A 105 -67.11 -72.16 -61.29
N ILE A 106 -67.98 -71.17 -61.45
CA ILE A 106 -67.61 -69.75 -61.37
C ILE A 106 -67.24 -69.38 -59.94
N VAL A 107 -68.04 -69.82 -58.95
CA VAL A 107 -67.79 -69.54 -57.52
C VAL A 107 -66.43 -70.08 -57.08
N GLU A 108 -66.11 -71.34 -57.42
CA GLU A 108 -64.81 -71.94 -57.08
C GLU A 108 -63.63 -71.22 -57.76
N THR A 109 -63.80 -70.81 -59.02
CA THR A 109 -62.77 -70.09 -59.78
C THR A 109 -62.48 -68.72 -59.15
N VAL A 110 -63.53 -67.99 -58.76
CA VAL A 110 -63.40 -66.71 -58.05
C VAL A 110 -62.77 -66.92 -56.66
N ALA A 111 -63.15 -67.99 -55.94
CA ALA A 111 -62.57 -68.31 -54.65
C ALA A 111 -61.05 -68.55 -54.73
N VAL A 112 -60.58 -69.33 -55.71
CA VAL A 112 -59.14 -69.56 -55.94
C VAL A 112 -58.41 -68.27 -56.27
N PHE A 113 -58.98 -67.39 -57.10
CA PHE A 113 -58.39 -66.08 -57.39
C PHE A 113 -58.28 -65.20 -56.14
N CYS A 114 -59.33 -65.14 -55.31
CA CYS A 114 -59.35 -64.38 -54.06
C CYS A 114 -58.33 -64.92 -53.06
N VAL A 115 -58.27 -66.23 -52.86
CA VAL A 115 -57.29 -66.89 -51.97
C VAL A 115 -55.86 -66.68 -52.48
N GLY A 116 -55.63 -66.81 -53.79
CA GLY A 116 -54.34 -66.54 -54.43
C GLY A 116 -53.86 -65.10 -54.26
N SER A 117 -54.76 -64.14 -54.42
CA SER A 117 -54.44 -62.71 -54.25
C SER A 117 -54.19 -62.35 -52.77
N LEU A 118 -54.95 -62.95 -51.85
CA LEU A 118 -54.79 -62.74 -50.41
C LEU A 118 -53.47 -63.34 -49.88
N THR A 119 -53.10 -64.53 -50.35
CA THR A 119 -51.82 -65.18 -50.00
C THR A 119 -50.63 -64.37 -50.55
N ALA A 120 -50.73 -63.84 -51.77
CA ALA A 120 -49.72 -62.94 -52.32
C ALA A 120 -49.54 -61.68 -51.46
N TYR A 121 -50.64 -61.06 -51.01
CA TYR A 121 -50.61 -59.89 -50.13
C TYR A 121 -50.02 -60.20 -48.75
N SER A 122 -50.41 -61.33 -48.15
CA SER A 122 -49.95 -61.76 -46.83
C SER A 122 -48.43 -62.01 -46.81
N LEU A 123 -47.89 -62.67 -47.83
CA LEU A 123 -46.45 -62.93 -47.96
C LEU A 123 -45.63 -61.63 -48.11
N GLU A 124 -46.15 -60.65 -48.83
CA GLU A 124 -45.51 -59.33 -48.98
C GLU A 124 -45.51 -58.55 -47.66
N SER A 125 -46.63 -58.60 -46.92
CA SER A 125 -46.73 -57.97 -45.60
C SER A 125 -45.70 -58.53 -44.62
N LEU A 126 -45.54 -59.87 -44.58
CA LEU A 126 -44.55 -60.54 -43.73
C LEU A 126 -43.11 -60.19 -44.11
N ARG A 127 -42.82 -60.00 -45.40
CA ARG A 127 -41.48 -59.56 -45.86
C ARG A 127 -41.15 -58.16 -45.37
N LYS A 128 -42.07 -57.21 -45.58
CA LYS A 128 -41.89 -55.83 -45.13
C LYS A 128 -41.72 -55.73 -43.62
N GLU A 129 -42.41 -56.56 -42.85
CA GLU A 129 -42.26 -56.58 -41.39
C GLU A 129 -40.89 -57.11 -40.96
N ARG A 130 -40.37 -58.16 -41.63
CA ARG A 130 -39.02 -58.68 -41.37
C ARG A 130 -37.92 -57.67 -41.71
N GLU A 131 -38.05 -56.98 -42.84
CA GLU A 131 -37.10 -55.93 -43.24
C GLU A 131 -37.08 -54.78 -42.22
N ARG A 132 -38.25 -54.28 -41.80
CA ARG A 132 -38.34 -53.25 -40.76
C ARG A 132 -37.73 -53.68 -39.43
N ARG A 133 -37.92 -54.93 -39.01
CA ARG A 133 -37.30 -55.44 -37.77
C ARG A 133 -35.78 -55.48 -37.87
N ALA A 134 -35.23 -55.93 -39.00
CA ALA A 134 -33.79 -55.96 -39.22
C ALA A 134 -33.18 -54.55 -39.25
N GLU A 135 -33.85 -53.57 -39.87
CA GLU A 135 -33.42 -52.16 -39.87
C GLU A 135 -33.44 -51.56 -38.45
N LEU A 136 -34.50 -51.83 -37.67
CA LEU A 136 -34.61 -51.38 -36.29
C LEU A 136 -33.51 -51.96 -35.40
N GLU A 137 -33.20 -53.25 -35.52
CA GLU A 137 -32.12 -53.90 -34.76
C GLU A 137 -30.74 -53.33 -35.13
N ALA A 138 -30.49 -53.05 -36.41
CA ALA A 138 -29.25 -52.43 -36.85
C ALA A 138 -29.11 -50.99 -36.33
N ALA A 139 -30.19 -50.19 -36.42
CA ALA A 139 -30.22 -48.84 -35.87
C ALA A 139 -30.04 -48.82 -34.35
N GLN A 140 -30.66 -49.77 -33.63
CA GLN A 140 -30.53 -49.88 -32.18
C GLN A 140 -29.08 -50.22 -31.77
N LYS A 141 -28.43 -51.17 -32.45
CA LYS A 141 -27.01 -51.48 -32.21
C LYS A 141 -26.10 -50.28 -32.47
N GLN A 142 -26.38 -49.51 -33.52
CA GLN A 142 -25.59 -48.31 -33.84
C GLN A 142 -25.77 -47.23 -32.76
N LEU A 143 -27.00 -47.00 -32.31
CA LEU A 143 -27.33 -46.05 -31.25
C LEU A 143 -26.67 -46.44 -29.92
N GLU A 144 -26.72 -47.71 -29.53
CA GLU A 144 -26.03 -48.20 -28.32
C GLU A 144 -24.51 -47.98 -28.40
N SER A 145 -23.91 -48.14 -29.58
CA SER A 145 -22.49 -47.86 -29.77
C SER A 145 -22.18 -46.37 -29.58
N HIS A 146 -23.00 -45.48 -30.15
CA HIS A 146 -22.83 -44.04 -30.01
C HIS A 146 -23.05 -43.59 -28.55
N LEU A 147 -24.05 -44.13 -27.86
CA LEU A 147 -24.31 -43.83 -26.45
C LEU A 147 -23.12 -44.21 -25.57
N ARG A 148 -22.48 -45.38 -25.80
CA ARG A 148 -21.27 -45.77 -25.05
C ARG A 148 -20.10 -44.82 -25.27
N VAL A 149 -19.90 -44.36 -26.50
CA VAL A 149 -18.84 -43.39 -26.82
C VAL A 149 -19.12 -42.04 -26.15
N ILE A 150 -20.36 -41.57 -26.21
CA ILE A 150 -20.78 -40.31 -25.55
C ILE A 150 -20.60 -40.42 -24.04
N GLU A 151 -21.06 -41.50 -23.40
CA GLU A 151 -20.95 -41.69 -21.95
C GLU A 151 -19.48 -41.75 -21.49
N GLN A 152 -18.60 -42.36 -22.27
CA GLN A 152 -17.14 -42.31 -22.01
C GLN A 152 -16.57 -40.89 -22.16
N SER A 153 -17.02 -40.14 -23.17
CA SER A 153 -16.59 -38.75 -23.37
C SER A 153 -17.08 -37.81 -22.25
N GLU A 154 -18.30 -37.99 -21.77
CA GLU A 154 -18.86 -37.23 -20.64
C GLU A 154 -18.11 -37.53 -19.34
N LYS A 155 -17.83 -38.81 -19.04
CA LYS A 155 -17.03 -39.19 -17.87
C LYS A 155 -15.62 -38.58 -17.92
N ARG A 156 -15.02 -38.53 -19.10
CA ARG A 156 -13.70 -37.93 -19.33
C ARG A 156 -13.71 -36.41 -19.16
N LEU A 157 -14.72 -35.73 -19.69
CA LEU A 157 -14.91 -34.28 -19.54
C LEU A 157 -15.25 -33.89 -18.09
N ALA A 158 -16.09 -34.68 -17.41
CA ALA A 158 -16.46 -34.44 -16.02
C ALA A 158 -15.28 -34.59 -15.05
N ALA A 159 -14.40 -35.56 -15.30
CA ALA A 159 -13.16 -35.70 -14.53
C ALA A 159 -12.22 -34.51 -14.75
N LEU A 160 -12.06 -34.05 -15.99
CA LEU A 160 -11.25 -32.88 -16.33
C LEU A 160 -11.79 -31.61 -15.64
N ASN A 161 -13.10 -31.35 -15.75
CA ASN A 161 -13.72 -30.16 -15.17
C ASN A 161 -13.63 -30.12 -13.63
N ARG A 162 -13.82 -31.25 -12.93
CA ARG A 162 -13.63 -31.30 -11.47
C ARG A 162 -12.20 -30.94 -11.05
N THR A 163 -11.21 -31.31 -11.86
CA THR A 163 -9.81 -30.97 -11.59
C THR A 163 -9.51 -29.51 -11.94
N SER A 164 -10.12 -28.96 -12.98
CA SER A 164 -10.06 -27.54 -13.32
C SER A 164 -10.58 -26.65 -12.19
N ASP A 165 -11.70 -27.03 -11.57
CA ASP A 165 -12.35 -26.23 -10.53
C ASP A 165 -11.49 -26.14 -9.27
N VAL A 166 -10.91 -27.25 -8.82
CA VAL A 166 -10.04 -27.27 -7.62
C VAL A 166 -8.76 -26.46 -7.83
N VAL A 167 -8.17 -26.55 -9.03
CA VAL A 167 -6.92 -25.85 -9.38
C VAL A 167 -7.17 -24.35 -9.60
N SER A 168 -8.37 -23.95 -10.06
CA SER A 168 -8.70 -22.54 -10.34
C SER A 168 -9.21 -21.75 -9.12
N GLN A 169 -9.56 -22.41 -8.02
CA GLN A 169 -10.12 -21.75 -6.83
C GLN A 169 -9.07 -21.20 -5.85
N SER A 170 -7.81 -21.68 -5.92
CA SER A 170 -6.74 -21.22 -5.05
C SER A 170 -5.89 -20.15 -5.72
N LEU A 171 -5.60 -19.07 -4.99
CA LEU A 171 -4.63 -18.05 -5.38
C LEU A 171 -3.24 -18.30 -4.78
N GLU A 172 -3.10 -19.34 -3.95
CA GLU A 172 -1.83 -19.76 -3.38
C GLU A 172 -1.16 -20.78 -4.29
N LEU A 173 -0.02 -20.38 -4.86
CA LEU A 173 0.73 -21.17 -5.83
C LEU A 173 1.03 -22.59 -5.33
N ASP A 174 1.47 -22.75 -4.07
CA ASP A 174 1.80 -24.05 -3.50
C ASP A 174 0.59 -24.98 -3.43
N LEU A 175 -0.58 -24.46 -3.02
CA LEU A 175 -1.82 -25.23 -2.94
C LEU A 175 -2.34 -25.60 -4.34
N VAL A 176 -2.22 -24.69 -5.31
CA VAL A 176 -2.55 -24.95 -6.72
C VAL A 176 -1.69 -26.09 -7.26
N LEU A 177 -0.37 -26.03 -7.06
CA LEU A 177 0.58 -27.03 -7.54
C LEU A 177 0.41 -28.39 -6.86
N GLN A 178 0.17 -28.43 -5.55
CA GLN A 178 -0.09 -29.68 -4.82
C GLN A 178 -1.39 -30.35 -5.30
N SER A 179 -2.46 -29.57 -5.47
CA SER A 179 -3.76 -30.08 -5.95
C SER A 179 -3.66 -30.57 -7.39
N ALA A 180 -2.98 -29.82 -8.25
CA ALA A 180 -2.70 -30.19 -9.63
C ALA A 180 -1.91 -31.51 -9.71
N MET A 181 -0.87 -31.66 -8.89
CA MET A 181 -0.05 -32.86 -8.86
C MET A 181 -0.84 -34.10 -8.40
N ALA A 182 -1.64 -33.98 -7.34
CA ALA A 182 -2.50 -35.07 -6.88
C ALA A 182 -3.51 -35.49 -7.96
N SER A 183 -4.16 -34.51 -8.58
CA SER A 183 -5.08 -34.72 -9.68
C SER A 183 -4.44 -35.42 -10.88
N VAL A 184 -3.25 -34.98 -11.32
CA VAL A 184 -2.54 -35.60 -12.45
C VAL A 184 -2.16 -37.04 -12.12
N ALA A 185 -1.69 -37.31 -10.90
CA ALA A 185 -1.35 -38.65 -10.47
C ALA A 185 -2.56 -39.60 -10.54
N ASP A 186 -3.73 -39.14 -10.07
CA ASP A 186 -4.96 -39.94 -10.03
C ASP A 186 -5.57 -40.15 -11.42
N VAL A 187 -5.64 -39.10 -12.24
CA VAL A 187 -6.25 -39.14 -13.58
C VAL A 187 -5.41 -39.94 -14.57
N MET A 188 -4.08 -39.78 -14.51
CA MET A 188 -3.16 -40.50 -15.42
C MET A 188 -2.80 -41.89 -14.88
N GLY A 189 -3.06 -42.17 -13.59
CA GLY A 189 -2.66 -43.40 -12.93
C GLY A 189 -1.14 -43.60 -12.95
N VAL A 190 -0.39 -42.57 -12.56
CA VAL A 190 1.08 -42.54 -12.60
C VAL A 190 1.66 -42.44 -11.20
N GLU A 191 2.84 -43.03 -11.00
CA GLU A 191 3.54 -43.04 -9.71
C GLU A 191 4.32 -41.76 -9.46
N VAL A 192 4.83 -41.14 -10.54
CA VAL A 192 5.73 -39.99 -10.48
C VAL A 192 5.11 -38.79 -11.18
N VAL A 193 5.02 -37.66 -10.49
CA VAL A 193 4.60 -36.38 -11.05
C VAL A 193 5.57 -35.30 -10.62
N ARG A 194 6.00 -34.46 -11.54
CA ARG A 194 6.90 -33.32 -11.28
C ARG A 194 6.40 -32.10 -12.03
N ILE A 195 6.36 -30.96 -11.36
CA ILE A 195 5.98 -29.67 -11.93
C ILE A 195 7.15 -28.71 -11.78
N TYR A 196 7.63 -28.20 -12.91
CA TYR A 196 8.62 -27.15 -12.97
C TYR A 196 7.96 -25.83 -13.35
N VAL A 197 8.26 -24.76 -12.62
CA VAL A 197 7.83 -23.41 -12.95
C VAL A 197 9.01 -22.63 -13.52
N ARG A 198 8.76 -21.88 -14.58
CA ARG A 198 9.79 -21.11 -15.28
C ARG A 198 10.05 -19.77 -14.61
N ASP A 199 11.33 -19.51 -14.34
CA ASP A 199 11.83 -18.18 -14.05
C ASP A 199 12.38 -17.56 -15.35
N GLU A 200 11.61 -16.64 -15.93
CA GLU A 200 12.00 -15.93 -17.15
C GLU A 200 13.26 -15.07 -16.96
N LYS A 201 13.47 -14.47 -15.77
CA LYS A 201 14.61 -13.57 -15.52
C LYS A 201 15.92 -14.36 -15.43
N ALA A 202 15.88 -15.51 -14.77
CA ALA A 202 17.05 -16.36 -14.60
C ALA A 202 17.26 -17.35 -15.76
N GLY A 203 16.27 -17.54 -16.65
CA GLY A 203 16.36 -18.48 -17.77
C GLY A 203 16.39 -19.95 -17.33
N VAL A 204 15.73 -20.26 -16.21
CA VAL A 204 15.74 -21.60 -15.60
C VAL A 204 14.33 -22.08 -15.26
N LEU A 205 14.21 -23.40 -15.07
CA LEU A 205 13.06 -24.11 -14.56
C LEU A 205 13.36 -24.54 -13.12
N ASN A 206 12.52 -24.14 -12.18
CA ASN A 206 12.62 -24.52 -10.77
C ASN A 206 11.58 -25.59 -10.46
N LEU A 207 12.01 -26.68 -9.82
CA LEU A 207 11.10 -27.73 -9.37
C LEU A 207 10.22 -27.18 -8.24
N ALA A 208 8.94 -27.00 -8.52
CA ALA A 208 7.99 -26.35 -7.62
C ALA A 208 7.11 -27.35 -6.87
N ALA A 209 6.79 -28.50 -7.49
CA ALA A 209 6.10 -29.60 -6.82
C ALA A 209 6.53 -30.95 -7.39
N TYR A 210 6.56 -31.98 -6.55
CA TYR A 210 6.93 -33.33 -6.94
C TYR A 210 6.29 -34.41 -6.06
N ARG A 211 6.09 -35.59 -6.64
CA ARG A 211 5.61 -36.80 -5.96
C ARG A 211 6.26 -38.02 -6.57
N GLY A 212 6.55 -39.02 -5.72
CA GLY A 212 7.03 -40.33 -6.15
C GLY A 212 8.52 -40.39 -6.49
N VAL A 213 9.31 -39.40 -6.09
CA VAL A 213 10.77 -39.36 -6.30
C VAL A 213 11.53 -39.17 -4.99
N SER A 214 12.78 -39.64 -4.94
CA SER A 214 13.68 -39.51 -3.79
C SER A 214 14.15 -38.07 -3.53
N ASP A 215 14.49 -37.74 -2.28
CA ASP A 215 15.03 -36.42 -1.93
C ASP A 215 16.42 -36.16 -2.55
N GLU A 216 17.19 -37.22 -2.78
CA GLU A 216 18.47 -37.16 -3.50
C GLU A 216 18.25 -36.74 -4.96
N PHE A 217 17.24 -37.31 -5.62
CA PHE A 217 16.79 -36.90 -6.95
C PHE A 217 16.39 -35.43 -6.99
N VAL A 218 15.52 -35.00 -6.08
CA VAL A 218 15.02 -33.61 -5.97
C VAL A 218 16.16 -32.62 -5.84
N SER A 219 17.13 -32.92 -4.97
CA SER A 219 18.32 -32.08 -4.75
C SER A 219 19.15 -31.97 -6.03
N GLY A 220 19.29 -33.07 -6.77
CA GLY A 220 20.02 -33.14 -8.03
C GLY A 220 19.33 -32.43 -9.21
N VAL A 221 18.03 -32.15 -9.15
CA VAL A 221 17.25 -31.53 -10.24
C VAL A 221 16.47 -30.27 -9.85
N ARG A 222 16.78 -29.68 -8.69
CA ARG A 222 16.06 -28.51 -8.15
C ARG A 222 15.92 -27.36 -9.15
N THR A 223 16.97 -27.14 -9.95
CA THR A 223 17.00 -26.13 -11.01
C THR A 223 17.59 -26.73 -12.30
N ILE A 224 16.93 -26.47 -13.43
CA ILE A 224 17.29 -26.95 -14.77
C ILE A 224 17.31 -25.75 -15.72
N LYS A 225 18.30 -25.60 -16.59
CA LYS A 225 18.30 -24.52 -17.60
C LYS A 225 17.27 -24.80 -18.70
N VAL A 226 16.71 -23.74 -19.29
CA VAL A 226 15.93 -23.91 -20.54
C VAL A 226 16.85 -24.53 -21.61
N GLY A 227 16.33 -25.51 -22.37
CA GLY A 227 17.09 -26.37 -23.30
C GLY A 227 17.82 -27.57 -22.67
N GLU A 228 17.97 -27.63 -21.34
CA GLU A 228 18.67 -28.72 -20.64
C GLU A 228 17.75 -29.92 -20.33
N GLY A 229 18.16 -31.12 -20.75
CA GLY A 229 17.41 -32.36 -20.49
C GLY A 229 16.01 -32.36 -21.10
N PHE A 230 15.13 -33.24 -20.63
CA PHE A 230 13.78 -33.35 -21.18
C PHE A 230 12.90 -32.13 -20.86
N ASN A 231 12.87 -31.70 -19.59
CA ASN A 231 12.06 -30.56 -19.15
C ASN A 231 12.54 -29.24 -19.78
N GLY A 232 13.85 -28.98 -19.81
CA GLY A 232 14.39 -27.77 -20.42
C GLY A 232 14.06 -27.67 -21.91
N ARG A 233 14.13 -28.78 -22.65
CA ARG A 233 13.79 -28.80 -24.08
C ARG A 233 12.30 -28.61 -24.33
N VAL A 234 11.41 -29.22 -23.54
CA VAL A 234 9.96 -28.96 -23.66
C VAL A 234 9.63 -27.50 -23.34
N ALA A 235 10.33 -26.89 -22.37
CA ALA A 235 10.17 -25.47 -22.09
C ALA A 235 10.69 -24.55 -23.22
N GLU A 236 11.67 -25.02 -23.98
CA GLU A 236 12.22 -24.30 -25.14
C GLU A 236 11.35 -24.44 -26.39
N THR A 237 10.93 -25.66 -26.72
CA THR A 237 10.15 -25.95 -27.94
C THR A 237 8.66 -25.65 -27.77
N GLY A 238 8.13 -25.76 -26.56
CA GLY A 238 6.68 -25.70 -26.32
C GLY A 238 5.92 -26.91 -26.87
N GLU A 239 6.61 -28.01 -27.17
CA GLU A 239 6.02 -29.23 -27.72
C GLU A 239 6.08 -30.39 -26.70
N PRO A 240 5.01 -31.18 -26.54
CA PRO A 240 5.01 -32.41 -25.76
C PRO A 240 6.14 -33.37 -26.14
N MET A 241 6.73 -34.02 -25.15
CA MET A 241 7.78 -35.01 -25.33
C MET A 241 7.43 -36.31 -24.63
N TYR A 242 7.44 -37.39 -25.40
CA TYR A 242 7.28 -38.74 -24.89
C TYR A 242 8.60 -39.50 -24.95
N VAL A 243 8.93 -40.19 -23.86
CA VAL A 243 10.11 -41.06 -23.74
C VAL A 243 9.62 -42.44 -23.29
N GLU A 244 9.72 -43.42 -24.19
CA GLU A 244 9.27 -44.81 -23.96
C GLU A 244 10.12 -45.51 -22.89
N ASP A 245 11.45 -45.40 -22.99
CA ASP A 245 12.41 -45.85 -21.98
C ASP A 245 13.52 -44.81 -21.82
N ALA A 246 13.57 -44.16 -20.65
CA ALA A 246 14.54 -43.15 -20.32
C ALA A 246 15.84 -43.74 -19.75
N SER A 247 15.88 -45.01 -19.33
CA SER A 247 17.01 -45.61 -18.60
C SER A 247 18.35 -45.54 -19.35
N GLU A 248 18.32 -45.65 -20.68
CA GLU A 248 19.49 -45.60 -21.57
C GLU A 248 19.52 -44.35 -22.48
N ASP A 249 18.70 -43.33 -22.20
CA ASP A 249 18.58 -42.18 -23.09
C ASP A 249 19.82 -41.25 -22.98
N PRO A 250 20.52 -40.95 -24.09
CA PRO A 250 21.71 -40.07 -24.10
C PRO A 250 21.45 -38.65 -23.58
N ARG A 251 20.17 -38.23 -23.54
CA ARG A 251 19.73 -36.92 -23.07
C ARG A 251 19.68 -36.83 -21.54
N LEU A 252 19.88 -37.93 -20.83
CA LEU A 252 20.06 -37.96 -19.37
C LEU A 252 21.47 -37.52 -18.98
N THR A 253 21.64 -36.22 -18.72
CA THR A 253 22.94 -35.61 -18.41
C THR A 253 23.39 -35.77 -16.95
N ARG A 254 22.47 -35.98 -16.00
CA ARG A 254 22.76 -36.02 -14.55
C ARG A 254 22.71 -37.47 -14.03
N LEU A 255 23.76 -37.91 -13.33
CA LEU A 255 23.88 -39.28 -12.79
C LEU A 255 22.73 -39.65 -11.84
N VAL A 256 22.32 -38.69 -11.00
CA VAL A 256 21.20 -38.83 -10.06
C VAL A 256 19.89 -39.15 -10.78
N VAL A 257 19.71 -38.67 -12.01
CA VAL A 257 18.50 -38.94 -12.81
C VAL A 257 18.47 -40.37 -13.35
N LYS A 258 19.64 -40.97 -13.60
CA LYS A 258 19.75 -42.38 -14.00
C LYS A 258 19.47 -43.33 -12.83
N GLN A 259 19.89 -42.96 -11.62
CA GLN A 259 19.75 -43.78 -10.42
C GLN A 259 18.30 -43.91 -9.94
N GLU A 260 17.45 -42.93 -10.24
CA GLU A 260 16.01 -42.95 -9.90
C GLU A 260 15.22 -44.00 -10.70
N ASN A 261 15.79 -44.56 -11.77
CA ASN A 261 15.20 -45.65 -12.56
C ASN A 261 13.79 -45.34 -13.10
N ILE A 262 13.55 -44.09 -13.51
CA ILE A 262 12.35 -43.72 -14.26
C ILE A 262 12.44 -44.35 -15.65
N ARG A 263 11.49 -45.23 -15.99
CA ARG A 263 11.46 -45.88 -17.30
C ARG A 263 10.66 -45.09 -18.31
N SER A 264 9.35 -44.95 -18.11
CA SER A 264 8.49 -44.27 -19.09
C SER A 264 8.07 -42.92 -18.56
N GLN A 265 8.18 -41.86 -19.38
CA GLN A 265 7.76 -40.52 -18.98
C GLN A 265 7.19 -39.72 -20.14
N ILE A 266 6.23 -38.87 -19.81
CA ILE A 266 5.65 -37.85 -20.67
C ILE A 266 5.87 -36.49 -20.03
N ILE A 267 6.37 -35.55 -20.81
CA ILE A 267 6.62 -34.18 -20.40
C ILE A 267 5.81 -33.28 -21.32
N VAL A 268 5.00 -32.41 -20.75
CA VAL A 268 4.16 -31.46 -21.49
C VAL A 268 4.40 -30.04 -21.01
N PRO A 269 4.31 -29.05 -21.91
CA PRO A 269 4.41 -27.65 -21.53
C PRO A 269 3.15 -27.24 -20.77
N MET A 270 3.34 -26.43 -19.73
CA MET A 270 2.27 -25.68 -19.11
C MET A 270 2.24 -24.31 -19.79
N THR A 271 1.15 -24.00 -20.50
CA THR A 271 1.05 -22.74 -21.25
C THR A 271 -0.02 -21.81 -20.67
N ALA A 272 0.30 -20.52 -20.66
CA ALA A 272 -0.64 -19.44 -20.35
C ALA A 272 -0.44 -18.30 -21.34
N LYS A 273 -1.55 -17.79 -21.92
CA LYS A 273 -1.53 -16.68 -22.90
C LYS A 273 -0.52 -16.89 -24.05
N GLY A 274 -0.36 -18.14 -24.51
CA GLY A 274 0.56 -18.50 -25.59
C GLY A 274 2.05 -18.57 -25.21
N LYS A 275 2.40 -18.48 -23.92
CA LYS A 275 3.77 -18.63 -23.40
C LYS A 275 3.88 -19.87 -22.52
N VAL A 276 5.05 -20.52 -22.56
CA VAL A 276 5.36 -21.64 -21.67
C VAL A 276 5.78 -21.11 -20.29
N VAL A 277 4.90 -21.28 -19.31
CA VAL A 277 5.12 -20.86 -17.91
C VAL A 277 5.82 -21.95 -17.08
N GLY A 278 5.95 -23.17 -17.60
CA GLY A 278 6.61 -24.27 -16.95
C GLY A 278 6.40 -25.60 -17.67
N THR A 279 6.75 -26.71 -17.02
CA THR A 279 6.54 -28.07 -17.56
C THR A 279 5.92 -28.98 -16.51
N LEU A 280 5.04 -29.89 -16.96
CA LEU A 280 4.48 -30.97 -16.18
C LEU A 280 5.04 -32.28 -16.72
N ALA A 281 5.65 -33.08 -15.85
CA ALA A 281 6.16 -34.40 -16.18
C ALA A 281 5.42 -35.47 -15.37
N ALA A 282 4.87 -36.46 -16.07
CA ALA A 282 4.27 -37.65 -15.48
C ALA A 282 5.08 -38.88 -15.90
N ALA A 283 5.36 -39.78 -14.96
CA ALA A 283 6.28 -40.89 -15.19
C ALA A 283 5.97 -42.15 -14.35
N MET A 284 6.58 -43.26 -14.77
CA MET A 284 6.46 -44.59 -14.16
C MET A 284 7.86 -45.19 -13.97
N HIS A 285 8.07 -45.94 -12.88
CA HIS A 285 9.28 -46.77 -12.71
C HIS A 285 9.22 -48.07 -13.53
N SER A 286 8.01 -48.48 -13.93
CA SER A 286 7.78 -49.60 -14.85
C SER A 286 7.57 -49.11 -16.29
N TYR A 287 7.77 -50.01 -17.24
CA TYR A 287 7.52 -49.72 -18.65
C TYR A 287 6.02 -49.56 -18.91
N ARG A 288 5.62 -48.41 -19.48
CA ARG A 288 4.25 -48.13 -19.91
C ARG A 288 4.25 -47.37 -21.23
N LYS A 289 3.43 -47.86 -22.17
CA LYS A 289 3.14 -47.13 -23.40
C LYS A 289 1.99 -46.14 -23.17
N PHE A 290 2.25 -44.85 -23.29
CA PHE A 290 1.20 -43.83 -23.25
C PHE A 290 0.53 -43.71 -24.62
N LEU A 291 -0.79 -43.75 -24.64
CA LEU A 291 -1.59 -43.61 -25.86
C LEU A 291 -1.67 -42.14 -26.29
N PRO A 292 -1.87 -41.84 -27.59
CA PRO A 292 -2.05 -40.47 -28.07
C PRO A 292 -3.17 -39.71 -27.34
N ALA A 293 -4.26 -40.41 -27.01
CA ALA A 293 -5.35 -39.84 -26.23
C ALA A 293 -4.91 -39.42 -24.81
N GLU A 294 -3.97 -40.12 -24.18
CA GLU A 294 -3.44 -39.75 -22.87
C GLU A 294 -2.50 -38.54 -22.96
N VAL A 295 -1.74 -38.42 -24.06
CA VAL A 295 -0.92 -37.23 -24.37
C VAL A 295 -1.79 -35.99 -24.49
N GLU A 296 -2.89 -36.09 -25.23
CA GLU A 296 -3.87 -34.99 -25.36
C GLU A 296 -4.48 -34.63 -24.00
N LEU A 297 -4.82 -35.63 -23.19
CA LEU A 297 -5.40 -35.42 -21.85
C LEU A 297 -4.44 -34.65 -20.94
N ILE A 298 -3.21 -35.12 -20.79
CA ILE A 298 -2.24 -34.47 -19.90
C ILE A 298 -1.82 -33.09 -20.42
N THR A 299 -1.76 -32.89 -21.73
CA THR A 299 -1.51 -31.55 -22.32
C THR A 299 -2.65 -30.59 -21.98
N ALA A 300 -3.91 -31.03 -22.06
CA ALA A 300 -5.05 -30.21 -21.66
C ALA A 300 -5.00 -29.84 -20.17
N ILE A 301 -4.68 -30.79 -19.30
CA ILE A 301 -4.51 -30.57 -17.86
C ILE A 301 -3.34 -29.59 -17.61
N ALA A 302 -2.20 -29.79 -18.26
CA ALA A 302 -1.02 -28.93 -18.13
C ALA A 302 -1.30 -27.48 -18.54
N ASN A 303 -2.09 -27.26 -19.59
CA ASN A 303 -2.50 -25.92 -20.00
C ASN A 303 -3.37 -25.24 -18.93
N GLN A 304 -4.30 -25.97 -18.31
CA GLN A 304 -5.11 -25.42 -17.22
C GLN A 304 -4.27 -25.09 -15.98
N ILE A 305 -3.34 -25.97 -15.61
CA ILE A 305 -2.38 -25.72 -14.52
C ILE A 305 -1.52 -24.49 -14.86
N GLY A 306 -1.07 -24.36 -16.12
CA GLY A 306 -0.32 -23.21 -16.60
C GLY A 306 -1.07 -21.89 -16.38
N VAL A 307 -2.36 -21.85 -16.72
CA VAL A 307 -3.22 -20.68 -16.47
C VAL A 307 -3.34 -20.37 -14.97
N ALA A 308 -3.55 -21.38 -14.13
CA ALA A 308 -3.67 -21.18 -12.68
C ALA A 308 -2.36 -20.70 -12.05
N VAL A 309 -1.22 -21.25 -12.48
CA VAL A 309 0.12 -20.82 -12.04
C VAL A 309 0.41 -19.37 -12.45
N ASP A 310 0.08 -18.97 -13.68
CA ASP A 310 0.22 -17.58 -14.16
C ASP A 310 -0.62 -16.63 -13.30
N ASN A 311 -1.87 -16.99 -13.04
CA ASN A 311 -2.78 -16.19 -12.22
C ASN A 311 -2.30 -16.04 -10.77
N ALA A 312 -1.87 -17.13 -10.12
CA ALA A 312 -1.36 -17.09 -8.76
C ALA A 312 -0.08 -16.21 -8.66
N ARG A 313 0.83 -16.33 -9.63
CA ARG A 313 2.05 -15.52 -9.69
C ARG A 313 1.75 -14.03 -9.89
N LEU A 314 0.88 -13.69 -10.83
CA LEU A 314 0.47 -12.31 -11.10
C LEU A 314 -0.19 -11.68 -9.87
N TYR A 315 -1.05 -12.43 -9.17
CA TYR A 315 -1.69 -11.96 -7.95
C TYR A 315 -0.68 -11.68 -6.83
N GLN A 316 0.31 -12.57 -6.64
CA GLN A 316 1.38 -12.35 -5.66
C GLN A 316 2.23 -11.12 -5.99
N GLU A 317 2.59 -10.93 -7.26
CA GLU A 317 3.36 -9.76 -7.71
C GLU A 317 2.58 -8.46 -7.49
N GLN A 318 1.28 -8.42 -7.85
CA GLN A 318 0.43 -7.27 -7.59
C GLN A 318 0.32 -6.94 -6.09
N LYS A 319 0.17 -7.97 -5.25
CA LYS A 319 0.09 -7.79 -3.80
C LYS A 319 1.39 -7.22 -3.22
N LEU A 320 2.55 -7.71 -3.69
CA LEU A 320 3.86 -7.19 -3.28
C LEU A 320 4.03 -5.73 -3.70
N VAL A 321 3.74 -5.39 -4.95
CA VAL A 321 3.84 -4.00 -5.45
C VAL A 321 2.89 -3.07 -4.70
N ALA A 322 1.66 -3.50 -4.44
CA ALA A 322 0.69 -2.71 -3.68
C ALA A 322 1.16 -2.47 -2.23
N GLU A 323 1.77 -3.48 -1.60
CA GLU A 323 2.30 -3.36 -0.25
C GLU A 323 3.55 -2.46 -0.21
N GLU A 324 4.48 -2.61 -1.15
CA GLU A 324 5.64 -1.72 -1.28
C GLU A 324 5.21 -0.26 -1.51
N LEU A 325 4.22 -0.04 -2.37
CA LEU A 325 3.64 1.29 -2.61
C LEU A 325 3.02 1.83 -1.32
N ARG A 326 2.23 1.03 -0.61
CA ARG A 326 1.60 1.42 0.66
C ARG A 326 2.63 1.79 1.72
N VAL A 327 3.68 0.98 1.88
CA VAL A 327 4.77 1.24 2.84
C VAL A 327 5.55 2.49 2.45
N SER A 328 5.84 2.67 1.15
CA SER A 328 6.52 3.87 0.65
C SER A 328 5.68 5.13 0.86
N GLU A 329 4.37 5.07 0.56
CA GLU A 329 3.44 6.18 0.77
C GLU A 329 3.36 6.55 2.26
N GLN A 330 3.22 5.55 3.15
CA GLN A 330 3.22 5.76 4.60
C GLN A 330 4.53 6.38 5.08
N ARG A 331 5.67 5.95 4.54
CA ARG A 331 6.98 6.53 4.87
C ARG A 331 7.05 8.00 4.46
N TYR A 332 6.66 8.34 3.23
CA TYR A 332 6.68 9.74 2.77
C TYR A 332 5.70 10.62 3.53
N ARG A 333 4.47 10.13 3.78
CA ARG A 333 3.48 10.82 4.60
C ARG A 333 3.98 11.04 6.02
N GLY A 334 4.62 10.04 6.62
CA GLY A 334 5.23 10.15 7.94
C GLY A 334 6.35 11.20 8.01
N LEU A 335 7.20 11.30 6.99
CA LEU A 335 8.22 12.34 6.90
C LEU A 335 7.62 13.74 6.74
N PHE A 336 6.56 13.85 5.93
CA PHE A 336 5.85 15.11 5.70
C PHE A 336 5.13 15.62 6.96
N GLU A 337 4.35 14.78 7.62
CA GLU A 337 3.55 15.15 8.79
C GLU A 337 4.41 15.42 10.04
N ASN A 338 5.47 14.64 10.25
CA ASN A 338 6.34 14.79 11.43
C ASN A 338 7.47 15.82 11.24
N ALA A 339 7.54 16.50 10.09
CA ALA A 339 8.49 17.60 9.91
C ALA A 339 8.22 18.71 10.95
N HIS A 340 9.29 19.32 11.47
CA HIS A 340 9.16 20.38 12.45
C HIS A 340 8.75 21.71 11.81
N ASP A 341 9.28 21.98 10.62
CA ASP A 341 8.93 23.15 9.82
C ASP A 341 7.55 22.97 9.18
N ALA A 342 6.81 24.07 9.07
CA ALA A 342 5.54 24.09 8.38
C ALA A 342 5.75 23.89 6.89
N ILE A 343 5.16 22.84 6.33
CA ILE A 343 5.24 22.54 4.89
C ILE A 343 3.84 22.62 4.33
N TRP A 344 3.67 23.39 3.26
CA TRP A 344 2.44 23.37 2.46
C TRP A 344 2.77 23.44 0.97
N LEU A 345 1.86 22.89 0.18
CA LEU A 345 1.89 22.94 -1.27
C LEU A 345 0.67 23.71 -1.72
N HIS A 346 0.83 24.59 -2.71
CA HIS A 346 -0.30 25.19 -3.42
C HIS A 346 -0.16 25.03 -4.92
N ASP A 347 -1.30 24.97 -5.61
CA ASP A 347 -1.36 24.94 -7.07
C ASP A 347 -0.93 26.29 -7.70
N LEU A 348 -0.95 26.35 -9.04
CA LEU A 348 -0.60 27.55 -9.79
C LEU A 348 -1.64 28.66 -9.65
N GLU A 349 -2.85 28.31 -9.20
CA GLU A 349 -3.95 29.21 -8.85
C GLU A 349 -3.93 29.64 -7.37
N ASP A 350 -2.83 29.35 -6.65
CA ASP A 350 -2.58 29.76 -5.27
C ASP A 350 -3.54 29.10 -4.24
N ARG A 351 -4.15 27.96 -4.55
CA ARG A 351 -4.92 27.14 -3.59
C ARG A 351 -4.03 26.10 -2.93
N ILE A 352 -4.09 26.01 -1.61
CA ILE A 352 -3.31 25.00 -0.88
C ILE A 352 -3.89 23.61 -1.16
N ILE A 353 -3.06 22.72 -1.69
CA ILE A 353 -3.43 21.33 -2.02
C ILE A 353 -3.03 20.35 -0.92
N ALA A 354 -2.00 20.68 -0.14
CA ALA A 354 -1.52 19.87 0.97
C ALA A 354 -0.83 20.75 2.02
N ALA A 355 -0.93 20.38 3.30
CA ALA A 355 -0.23 21.02 4.41
C ALA A 355 0.04 19.96 5.48
N ASN A 356 1.15 20.08 6.19
CA ASN A 356 1.50 19.16 7.28
C ASN A 356 1.00 19.65 8.65
N ASP A 357 1.10 18.78 9.66
CA ASP A 357 0.73 19.12 11.04
C ASP A 357 1.49 20.33 11.62
N ALA A 358 2.74 20.57 11.21
CA ALA A 358 3.48 21.76 11.62
C ALA A 358 2.86 23.06 11.06
N CYS A 359 2.34 23.02 9.82
CA CYS A 359 1.61 24.14 9.24
C CYS A 359 0.31 24.43 10.00
N VAL A 360 -0.41 23.39 10.42
CA VAL A 360 -1.59 23.52 11.29
C VAL A 360 -1.24 24.20 12.62
N ARG A 361 -0.15 23.76 13.28
CA ARG A 361 0.32 24.36 14.54
C ARG A 361 0.77 25.82 14.38
N LEU A 362 1.50 26.12 13.30
CA LEU A 362 2.04 27.45 13.04
C LEU A 362 0.93 28.46 12.73
N THR A 363 -0.01 28.08 11.87
CA THR A 363 -1.04 28.99 11.33
C THR A 363 -2.34 28.99 12.14
N GLY A 364 -2.63 27.92 12.89
CA GLY A 364 -3.86 27.75 13.68
C GLY A 364 -5.10 27.37 12.86
N TYR A 365 -4.96 27.15 11.55
CA TYR A 365 -6.03 26.66 10.68
C TYR A 365 -6.10 25.13 10.72
N GLY A 366 -7.31 24.56 10.69
CA GLY A 366 -7.48 23.13 10.52
C GLY A 366 -7.03 22.65 9.14
N LEU A 367 -6.68 21.37 9.00
CA LEU A 367 -6.20 20.81 7.72
C LEU A 367 -7.20 20.98 6.56
N ASP A 368 -8.49 20.76 6.82
CA ASP A 368 -9.55 20.92 5.81
C ASP A 368 -9.78 22.39 5.45
N GLU A 369 -9.62 23.30 6.41
CA GLU A 369 -9.69 24.74 6.16
C GLU A 369 -8.50 25.18 5.29
N LEU A 370 -7.28 24.73 5.62
CA LEU A 370 -6.07 25.00 4.84
C LEU A 370 -6.24 24.59 3.39
N ARG A 371 -6.77 23.39 3.09
CA ARG A 371 -6.97 22.89 1.71
C ARG A 371 -7.92 23.72 0.84
N SER A 372 -8.73 24.58 1.44
CA SER A 372 -9.63 25.48 0.72
C SER A 372 -9.16 26.94 0.75
N LEU A 373 -8.07 27.20 1.47
CA LEU A 373 -7.49 28.52 1.64
C LEU A 373 -6.54 28.85 0.49
N ARG A 374 -6.46 30.14 0.16
CA ARG A 374 -5.45 30.66 -0.75
C ARG A 374 -4.17 30.99 0.02
N ALA A 375 -3.00 30.61 -0.50
CA ALA A 375 -1.75 30.75 0.24
C ALA A 375 -1.38 32.23 0.49
N GLU A 376 -1.80 33.14 -0.40
CA GLU A 376 -1.66 34.60 -0.20
C GLU A 376 -2.31 35.11 1.11
N LYS A 377 -3.31 34.42 1.67
CA LYS A 377 -3.95 34.80 2.94
C LYS A 377 -3.09 34.48 4.17
N LEU A 378 -2.11 33.59 4.04
CA LEU A 378 -1.23 33.21 5.14
C LEU A 378 -0.10 34.22 5.35
N ILE A 379 0.13 35.14 4.41
CA ILE A 379 1.19 36.14 4.45
C ILE A 379 0.59 37.54 4.55
N SER A 380 1.35 38.51 5.07
CA SER A 380 0.92 39.90 5.10
C SER A 380 0.76 40.50 3.70
N GLU A 381 -0.17 41.47 3.55
CA GLU A 381 -0.43 42.17 2.26
C GLU A 381 0.85 42.74 1.65
N ASP A 382 1.75 43.29 2.47
CA ASP A 382 3.03 43.83 2.05
C ASP A 382 3.95 42.78 1.39
N THR A 383 3.78 41.50 1.74
CA THR A 383 4.63 40.40 1.26
C THR A 383 4.06 39.67 0.05
N VAL A 384 2.75 39.78 -0.21
CA VAL A 384 2.09 39.14 -1.37
C VAL A 384 2.76 39.51 -2.69
N GLY A 385 3.10 40.79 -2.87
CA GLY A 385 3.78 41.26 -4.08
C GLY A 385 5.19 40.68 -4.27
N ILE A 386 5.87 40.32 -3.18
CA ILE A 386 7.20 39.69 -3.21
C ILE A 386 7.06 38.20 -3.55
N ALA A 387 6.13 37.50 -2.90
CA ALA A 387 5.84 36.09 -3.16
C ALA A 387 5.51 35.84 -4.64
N ARG A 388 4.62 36.64 -5.23
CA ARG A 388 4.22 36.51 -6.65
C ARG A 388 5.38 36.71 -7.63
N LYS A 389 6.32 37.62 -7.33
CA LYS A 389 7.51 37.82 -8.16
C LYS A 389 8.46 36.62 -8.10
N ILE A 390 8.52 35.96 -6.95
CA ILE A 390 9.37 34.80 -6.72
C ILE A 390 8.80 33.58 -7.44
N GLU A 391 7.49 33.35 -7.34
CA GLU A 391 6.79 32.32 -8.11
C GLU A 391 7.02 32.48 -9.63
N GLN A 392 6.90 33.71 -10.16
CA GLN A 392 7.17 33.98 -11.58
C GLN A 392 8.60 33.64 -12.01
N ARG A 393 9.58 33.94 -11.15
CA ARG A 393 10.99 33.62 -11.41
C ARG A 393 11.26 32.10 -11.31
N LEU A 394 10.63 31.41 -10.37
CA LEU A 394 10.69 29.95 -10.25
C LEU A 394 10.09 29.28 -11.49
N LEU A 395 8.95 29.77 -12.00
CA LEU A 395 8.36 29.30 -13.26
C LEU A 395 9.25 29.57 -14.48
N ALA A 396 10.06 30.63 -14.44
CA ALA A 396 11.04 30.93 -15.47
C ALA A 396 12.33 30.08 -15.36
N GLY A 397 12.38 29.11 -14.44
CA GLY A 397 13.54 28.23 -14.24
C GLY A 397 14.71 28.88 -13.49
N GLN A 398 14.50 30.04 -12.85
CA GLN A 398 15.53 30.67 -12.02
C GLN A 398 15.56 30.01 -10.64
N ALA A 399 16.75 29.55 -10.22
CA ALA A 399 16.95 29.09 -8.85
C ALA A 399 16.83 30.28 -7.89
N LEU A 400 15.76 30.30 -7.10
CA LEU A 400 15.62 31.21 -5.97
C LEU A 400 16.09 30.49 -4.71
N GLY A 401 16.95 31.17 -3.94
CA GLY A 401 17.30 30.76 -2.57
C GLY A 401 16.11 30.92 -1.62
N SER A 402 16.35 30.75 -0.31
CA SER A 402 15.29 30.98 0.68
C SER A 402 14.69 32.37 0.49
N LEU A 403 13.37 32.49 0.61
CA LEU A 403 12.81 33.80 0.94
C LEU A 403 13.42 34.22 2.28
N GLY A 404 13.52 35.53 2.48
CA GLY A 404 13.91 36.06 3.79
C GLY A 404 12.86 35.74 4.86
N GLU A 405 12.94 36.45 5.96
CA GLU A 405 11.89 36.42 6.98
C GLU A 405 10.60 37.04 6.44
N VAL A 406 9.50 36.32 6.59
CA VAL A 406 8.16 36.69 6.17
C VAL A 406 7.26 36.70 7.40
N LYS A 407 6.34 37.67 7.42
CA LYS A 407 5.28 37.72 8.43
C LYS A 407 4.10 36.86 7.97
N LEU A 408 3.79 35.83 8.75
CA LEU A 408 2.62 35.00 8.58
C LEU A 408 1.47 35.50 9.45
N ILE A 409 0.26 35.49 8.89
CA ILE A 409 -0.97 35.83 9.61
C ILE A 409 -1.65 34.54 10.04
N LYS A 410 -1.81 34.36 11.35
CA LYS A 410 -2.51 33.20 11.94
C LYS A 410 -4.02 33.39 11.90
N ARG A 411 -4.77 32.30 12.11
CA ARG A 411 -6.24 32.30 12.15
C ARG A 411 -6.84 33.25 13.17
N ASP A 412 -6.17 33.44 14.32
CA ASP A 412 -6.59 34.35 15.38
C ASP A 412 -6.22 35.83 15.11
N GLY A 413 -5.60 36.12 13.96
CA GLY A 413 -5.13 37.44 13.56
C GLY A 413 -3.76 37.82 14.14
N SER A 414 -3.13 36.98 14.95
CA SER A 414 -1.77 37.22 15.44
C SER A 414 -0.72 37.01 14.34
N GLU A 415 0.42 37.69 14.45
CA GLU A 415 1.54 37.54 13.51
C GLU A 415 2.56 36.52 14.03
N ALA A 416 3.02 35.63 13.15
CA ALA A 416 4.25 34.85 13.33
C ALA A 416 5.32 35.35 12.35
N ILE A 417 6.58 35.25 12.75
CA ILE A 417 7.72 35.50 11.88
C ILE A 417 8.27 34.14 11.45
N ALA A 418 8.25 33.87 10.15
CA ALA A 418 8.76 32.62 9.61
C ALA A 418 9.82 32.87 8.54
N GLN A 419 10.88 32.07 8.58
CA GLN A 419 11.82 31.99 7.47
C GLN A 419 11.25 31.06 6.41
N LEU A 420 10.94 31.60 5.24
CA LEU A 420 10.22 30.89 4.19
C LEU A 420 11.19 30.43 3.09
N ALA A 421 11.03 29.22 2.58
CA ALA A 421 11.69 28.76 1.37
C ALA A 421 10.62 28.24 0.41
N CYS A 422 10.70 28.65 -0.86
CA CYS A 422 9.74 28.27 -1.90
C CYS A 422 10.47 27.57 -3.04
N SER A 423 9.90 26.45 -3.51
CA SER A 423 10.43 25.66 -4.61
C SER A 423 9.31 25.20 -5.52
N VAL A 424 9.64 24.93 -6.79
CA VAL A 424 8.66 24.46 -7.78
C VAL A 424 8.60 22.93 -7.79
N VAL A 425 7.38 22.38 -7.71
CA VAL A 425 7.10 20.96 -7.87
C VAL A 425 6.69 20.73 -9.32
N SER A 426 7.35 19.79 -9.99
CA SER A 426 7.09 19.47 -11.40
C SER A 426 6.51 18.06 -11.56
N GLY A 427 5.47 17.92 -12.37
CA GLY A 427 4.91 16.65 -12.84
C GLY A 427 5.13 16.52 -14.34
N ASP A 428 5.68 15.40 -14.81
CA ASP A 428 5.99 15.14 -16.23
C ASP A 428 6.80 16.26 -16.92
N GLY A 429 7.71 16.89 -16.17
CA GLY A 429 8.56 17.99 -16.67
C GLY A 429 7.86 19.35 -16.77
N ARG A 430 6.62 19.49 -16.28
CA ARG A 430 5.89 20.76 -16.20
C ARG A 430 5.68 21.17 -14.74
N PRO A 431 5.77 22.46 -14.40
CA PRO A 431 5.45 22.93 -13.06
C PRO A 431 3.96 22.69 -12.77
N VAL A 432 3.65 22.07 -11.63
CA VAL A 432 2.28 21.73 -11.20
C VAL A 432 1.89 22.39 -9.88
N ALA A 433 2.86 22.70 -9.02
CA ALA A 433 2.62 23.29 -7.72
C ALA A 433 3.87 24.02 -7.21
N PHE A 434 3.71 24.79 -6.15
CA PHE A 434 4.81 25.34 -5.36
C PHE A 434 4.81 24.69 -3.98
N GLN A 435 5.99 24.28 -3.52
CA GLN A 435 6.21 23.79 -2.16
C GLN A 435 6.87 24.90 -1.34
N ASN A 436 6.24 25.21 -0.22
CA ASN A 436 6.70 26.17 0.75
C ASN A 436 7.10 25.46 2.05
N ILE A 437 8.25 25.83 2.59
CA ILE A 437 8.76 25.36 3.89
C ILE A 437 8.97 26.61 4.73
N ALA A 438 8.29 26.72 5.86
CA ALA A 438 8.39 27.84 6.77
C ALA A 438 8.83 27.39 8.16
N ARG A 439 9.97 27.93 8.60
CA ARG A 439 10.49 27.73 9.95
C ARG A 439 10.05 28.88 10.84
N ASP A 440 9.35 28.58 11.93
CA ASP A 440 8.97 29.61 12.92
C ASP A 440 10.21 30.10 13.67
N VAL A 441 10.46 31.41 13.58
CA VAL A 441 11.57 32.10 14.26
C VAL A 441 11.05 33.20 15.18
N THR A 442 9.76 33.19 15.51
CA THR A 442 9.11 34.25 16.31
C THR A 442 9.76 34.40 17.69
N GLU A 443 9.98 33.30 18.42
CA GLU A 443 10.60 33.34 19.74
C GLU A 443 12.08 33.74 19.69
N GLU A 444 12.82 33.21 18.72
CA GLU A 444 14.23 33.56 18.50
C GLU A 444 14.38 35.06 18.23
N ARG A 445 13.51 35.61 17.37
CA ARG A 445 13.49 37.05 17.07
C ARG A 445 13.13 37.89 18.29
N ARG A 446 12.08 37.51 19.05
CA ARG A 446 11.71 38.23 20.29
C ARG A 446 12.86 38.23 21.30
N MET A 447 13.55 37.11 21.46
CA MET A 447 14.69 37.01 22.38
C MET A 447 15.86 37.87 21.90
N GLN A 448 16.16 37.87 20.60
CA GLN A 448 17.21 38.71 20.03
C GLN A 448 16.91 40.22 20.17
N GLU A 449 15.65 40.62 19.98
CA GLU A 449 15.22 42.01 20.17
C GLU A 449 15.28 42.43 21.64
N ASN A 450 14.82 41.58 22.56
CA ASN A 450 14.93 41.82 24.00
C ASN A 450 16.38 42.00 24.44
N LEU A 451 17.30 41.14 23.97
CA LEU A 451 18.73 41.27 24.26
C LEU A 451 19.30 42.59 23.73
N ARG A 452 18.96 42.98 22.49
CA ARG A 452 19.38 44.26 21.91
C ARG A 452 18.85 45.45 22.70
N PHE A 453 17.62 45.37 23.20
CA PHE A 453 17.03 46.41 24.04
C PHE A 453 17.79 46.53 25.37
N LEU A 454 18.05 45.42 26.06
CA LEU A 454 18.80 45.39 27.32
C LEU A 454 20.21 45.97 27.17
N VAL A 455 20.94 45.57 26.12
CA VAL A 455 22.29 46.10 25.83
C VAL A 455 22.25 47.62 25.62
N ARG A 456 21.24 48.14 24.91
CA ARG A 456 21.07 49.59 24.73
C ARG A 456 20.78 50.31 26.05
N GLN A 457 19.94 49.74 26.92
CA GLN A 457 19.63 50.33 28.23
C GLN A 457 20.87 50.39 29.12
N ILE A 458 21.63 49.28 29.21
CA ILE A 458 22.87 49.21 29.98
C ILE A 458 23.89 50.22 29.46
N SER A 459 24.08 50.29 28.14
CA SER A 459 25.03 51.23 27.53
C SER A 459 24.64 52.68 27.80
N ARG A 460 23.35 53.00 27.77
CA ARG A 460 22.86 54.36 28.06
C ARG A 460 23.06 54.73 29.52
N ALA A 461 22.72 53.83 30.45
CA ALA A 461 22.93 54.05 31.88
C ALA A 461 24.42 54.24 32.20
N GLN A 462 25.31 53.46 31.58
CA GLN A 462 26.76 53.64 31.73
C GLN A 462 27.24 55.00 31.21
N GLU A 463 26.73 55.46 30.07
CA GLU A 463 27.12 56.75 29.48
C GLU A 463 26.61 57.93 30.31
N GLU A 464 25.37 57.86 30.81
CA GLU A 464 24.81 58.86 31.72
C GLU A 464 25.62 58.95 33.02
N GLU A 465 26.04 57.80 33.57
CA GLU A 465 26.89 57.77 34.76
C GLU A 465 28.29 58.34 34.49
N ARG A 466 28.93 57.98 33.37
CA ARG A 466 30.22 58.59 32.97
C ARG A 466 30.09 60.11 32.83
N LYS A 467 29.00 60.59 32.24
CA LYS A 467 28.75 62.02 32.07
C LYS A 467 28.53 62.72 33.40
N ARG A 468 27.77 62.12 34.32
CA ARG A 468 27.59 62.61 35.70
C ARG A 468 28.92 62.73 36.43
N ILE A 469 29.72 61.66 36.40
CA ILE A 469 31.06 61.63 37.01
C ILE A 469 31.95 62.72 36.41
N ALA A 470 31.94 62.88 35.09
CA ALA A 470 32.73 63.90 34.41
C ALA A 470 32.31 65.33 34.83
N GLN A 471 31.00 65.59 34.96
CA GLN A 471 30.49 66.89 35.43
C GLN A 471 30.84 67.14 36.89
N GLU A 472 30.61 66.18 37.79
CA GLU A 472 30.97 66.33 39.21
C GLU A 472 32.50 66.47 39.41
N LEU A 473 33.32 65.79 38.61
CA LEU A 473 34.78 66.01 38.59
C LEU A 473 35.12 67.43 38.13
N HIS A 474 34.51 67.91 37.05
CA HIS A 474 34.86 69.19 36.46
C HIS A 474 34.44 70.37 37.34
N ASP A 475 33.20 70.37 37.82
CA ASP A 475 32.60 71.53 38.46
C ASP A 475 33.14 71.74 39.89
N ASP A 476 33.31 70.66 40.67
CA ASP A 476 33.73 70.80 42.07
C ASP A 476 35.25 70.71 42.26
N THR A 477 35.96 69.93 41.43
CA THR A 477 37.39 69.63 41.69
C THR A 477 38.33 70.44 40.80
N VAL A 478 38.08 70.48 39.49
CA VAL A 478 38.95 71.23 38.55
C VAL A 478 38.83 72.73 38.79
N GLN A 479 37.62 73.24 38.97
CA GLN A 479 37.41 74.67 39.21
C GLN A 479 38.04 75.14 40.52
N ALA A 480 37.93 74.35 41.59
CA ALA A 480 38.56 74.64 42.88
C ALA A 480 40.10 74.61 42.79
N LEU A 481 40.67 73.62 42.09
CA LEU A 481 42.12 73.54 41.86
C LEU A 481 42.66 74.72 41.04
N VAL A 482 41.91 75.23 40.06
CA VAL A 482 42.29 76.42 39.28
C VAL A 482 42.31 77.68 40.15
N VAL A 483 41.33 77.85 41.04
CA VAL A 483 41.32 78.96 42.01
C VAL A 483 42.53 78.88 42.94
N HIS A 484 42.84 77.69 43.44
CA HIS A 484 44.02 77.44 44.27
C HIS A 484 45.33 77.79 43.56
N ALA A 485 45.50 77.33 42.32
CA ALA A 485 46.69 77.61 41.53
C ALA A 485 46.91 79.13 41.36
N ARG A 486 45.82 79.88 41.09
CA ARG A 486 45.90 81.35 41.00
C ARG A 486 46.23 82.03 42.32
N GLN A 487 45.68 81.55 43.44
CA GLN A 487 46.00 82.11 44.76
C GLN A 487 47.47 81.85 45.14
N ILE A 488 48.02 80.70 44.77
CA ILE A 488 49.44 80.36 44.94
C ILE A 488 50.33 81.26 44.05
N ASP A 489 49.96 81.48 42.79
CA ASP A 489 50.67 82.40 41.89
C ASP A 489 50.67 83.84 42.41
N ASP A 490 49.53 84.35 42.89
CA ASP A 490 49.42 85.71 43.47
C ASP A 490 50.33 85.87 44.70
N LEU A 491 50.33 84.87 45.60
CA LEU A 491 51.24 84.84 46.75
C LEU A 491 52.70 84.85 46.32
N THR A 492 53.07 84.01 45.34
CA THR A 492 54.45 83.92 44.83
C THR A 492 54.91 85.24 44.22
N SER A 493 54.03 85.92 43.48
CA SER A 493 54.35 87.22 42.85
C SER A 493 54.49 88.39 43.85
N ARG A 494 53.96 88.25 45.07
CA ARG A 494 53.92 89.30 46.10
C ARG A 494 54.72 88.96 47.37
N LEU A 495 55.45 87.85 47.35
CA LEU A 495 56.13 87.26 48.49
C LEU A 495 57.09 88.25 49.20
N ASP A 496 57.75 89.12 48.44
CA ASP A 496 58.72 90.10 48.95
C ASP A 496 58.07 91.34 49.62
N ARG A 497 56.77 91.56 49.41
CA ARG A 497 56.05 92.79 49.82
C ARG A 497 55.05 92.56 50.96
N LEU A 498 54.81 91.32 51.35
CA LEU A 498 53.83 90.96 52.38
C LEU A 498 54.50 90.69 53.74
N PRO A 499 53.90 91.14 54.86
CA PRO A 499 54.34 90.73 56.19
C PRO A 499 54.31 89.21 56.34
N LYS A 500 55.37 88.61 56.91
CA LYS A 500 55.49 87.14 57.08
C LYS A 500 54.26 86.48 57.72
N GLU A 501 53.60 87.19 58.63
CA GLU A 501 52.40 86.72 59.34
C GLU A 501 51.16 86.60 58.43
N SER A 502 51.05 87.46 57.41
CA SER A 502 49.96 87.41 56.42
C SER A 502 50.15 86.31 55.38
N VAL A 503 51.41 85.99 55.06
CA VAL A 503 51.77 84.85 54.20
C VAL A 503 51.42 83.52 54.90
N GLY A 504 51.73 83.41 56.20
CA GLY A 504 51.38 82.23 57.01
C GLY A 504 49.87 81.94 57.01
N LYS A 505 49.03 82.95 57.30
CA LYS A 505 47.56 82.79 57.30
C LYS A 505 46.99 82.39 55.93
N THR A 506 47.56 82.91 54.84
CA THR A 506 47.08 82.59 53.49
C THR A 506 47.49 81.16 53.09
N LEU A 507 48.68 80.71 53.50
CA LEU A 507 49.12 79.33 53.33
C LEU A 507 48.28 78.35 54.15
N GLU A 508 47.94 78.69 55.40
CA GLU A 508 47.03 77.88 56.23
C GLU A 508 45.65 77.73 55.57
N ARG A 509 45.07 78.83 55.07
CA ARG A 509 43.78 78.79 54.35
C ARG A 509 43.86 77.92 53.08
N LEU A 510 44.92 78.08 52.28
CA LEU A 510 45.13 77.25 51.08
C LEU A 510 45.31 75.78 51.41
N TYR A 511 45.97 75.46 52.52
CA TYR A 511 46.11 74.09 53.00
C TYR A 511 44.76 73.51 53.43
N GLU A 512 43.95 74.25 54.19
CA GLU A 512 42.60 73.83 54.58
C GLU A 512 41.68 73.61 53.38
N GLU A 513 41.65 74.55 52.43
CA GLU A 513 40.84 74.45 51.23
C GLU A 513 41.32 73.28 50.33
N ALA A 514 42.63 73.03 50.21
CA ALA A 514 43.17 71.91 49.43
C ALA A 514 42.84 70.56 50.08
N ASN A 515 42.86 70.51 51.41
CA ASN A 515 42.45 69.32 52.17
C ASN A 515 40.94 69.06 52.00
N SER A 516 40.12 70.11 51.93
CA SER A 516 38.69 70.00 51.61
C SER A 516 38.43 69.46 50.20
N ILE A 517 39.16 69.94 49.18
CA ILE A 517 39.09 69.44 47.81
C ILE A 517 39.52 67.97 47.75
N MET A 518 40.62 67.62 48.40
CA MET A 518 41.10 66.23 48.48
C MET A 518 40.07 65.32 49.14
N GLN A 519 39.41 65.76 50.22
CA GLN A 519 38.30 65.04 50.83
C GLN A 519 37.07 64.95 49.90
N GLY A 520 36.81 65.95 49.07
CA GLY A 520 35.81 65.90 48.00
C GLY A 520 36.10 64.81 46.96
N VAL A 521 37.31 64.81 46.41
CA VAL A 521 37.76 63.81 45.43
C VAL A 521 37.77 62.40 46.04
N GLN A 522 38.24 62.25 47.27
CA GLN A 522 38.21 60.97 47.99
C GLN A 522 36.77 60.48 48.24
N ARG A 523 35.83 61.37 48.61
CA ARG A 523 34.40 61.03 48.72
C ARG A 523 33.85 60.50 47.40
N MET A 524 34.15 61.15 46.28
CA MET A 524 33.68 60.74 44.94
C MET A 524 34.27 59.41 44.49
N SER A 525 35.58 59.21 44.71
CA SER A 525 36.24 57.93 44.39
C SER A 525 35.65 56.78 45.20
N GLN A 526 35.25 57.01 46.45
CA GLN A 526 34.64 56.00 47.31
C GLN A 526 33.20 55.66 46.90
N ASP A 527 32.46 56.61 46.33
CA ASP A 527 31.11 56.36 45.80
C ASP A 527 31.14 55.49 44.53
N LEU A 528 32.24 55.53 43.76
CA LEU A 528 32.46 54.70 42.57
C LEU A 528 32.95 53.29 42.88
N ARG A 529 33.89 53.13 43.83
CA ARG A 529 34.27 51.83 44.40
C ARG A 529 34.94 52.04 45.77
N PRO A 530 34.45 51.46 46.86
CA PRO A 530 35.04 51.69 48.18
C PRO A 530 36.38 50.96 48.32
N ALA A 531 37.49 51.69 48.32
CA ALA A 531 38.82 51.09 48.52
C ALA A 531 38.99 50.41 49.89
N THR A 532 38.14 50.74 50.87
CA THR A 532 38.04 50.07 52.17
C THR A 532 37.51 48.65 52.05
N LEU A 533 36.58 48.40 51.13
CA LEU A 533 36.06 47.06 50.86
C LEU A 533 37.18 46.17 50.28
N ASP A 534 37.89 46.67 49.27
CA ASP A 534 38.96 45.93 48.60
C ASP A 534 40.17 45.61 49.53
N ARG A 535 40.40 46.41 50.58
CA ARG A 535 41.56 46.26 51.50
C ARG A 535 41.24 45.63 52.86
N LEU A 536 40.05 45.89 53.40
CA LEU A 536 39.69 45.55 54.79
C LEU A 536 38.45 44.63 54.88
N GLY A 537 37.65 44.51 53.80
CA GLY A 537 36.49 43.62 53.74
C GLY A 537 35.18 44.26 54.18
N LEU A 538 34.12 43.44 54.22
CA LEU A 538 32.74 43.91 54.39
C LEU A 538 32.49 44.62 55.73
N LEU A 539 32.88 44.02 56.87
CA LEU A 539 32.57 44.58 58.19
C LEU A 539 33.23 45.94 58.44
N PRO A 540 34.55 46.13 58.20
CA PRO A 540 35.15 47.46 58.35
C PRO A 540 34.56 48.50 57.40
N ALA A 541 34.12 48.08 56.21
CA ALA A 541 33.46 48.97 55.26
C ALA A 541 32.05 49.39 55.73
N ILE A 542 31.28 48.48 56.35
CA ILE A 542 29.98 48.78 56.98
C ILE A 542 30.17 49.66 58.22
N ASP A 543 31.17 49.39 59.06
CA ASP A 543 31.51 50.21 60.23
C ASP A 543 31.84 51.64 59.86
N TRP A 544 32.63 51.79 58.80
CA TRP A 544 32.92 53.09 58.21
C TRP A 544 31.64 53.78 57.67
N LEU A 545 30.77 53.05 56.96
CA LEU A 545 29.50 53.59 56.45
C LEU A 545 28.57 54.05 57.59
N ALA A 546 28.46 53.28 58.67
CA ALA A 546 27.65 53.60 59.84
C ALA A 546 28.17 54.85 60.55
N SER A 547 29.47 54.88 60.86
CA SER A 547 30.14 56.02 61.47
C SER A 547 29.94 57.31 60.66
N ARG A 548 30.06 57.21 59.33
CA ARG A 548 29.82 58.31 58.39
C ARG A 548 28.36 58.76 58.43
N THR A 549 27.43 57.82 58.33
CA THR A 549 25.99 58.11 58.33
C THR A 549 25.63 58.85 59.61
N SER A 550 26.03 58.35 60.78
CA SER A 550 25.77 59.01 62.07
C SER A 550 26.32 60.42 62.16
N LYS A 551 27.53 60.67 61.64
CA LYS A 551 28.15 62.00 61.69
C LYS A 551 27.42 63.05 60.84
N TYR A 552 26.90 62.67 59.68
CA TYR A 552 26.30 63.62 58.72
C TYR A 552 24.78 63.71 58.81
N SER A 553 24.10 62.65 59.25
CA SER A 553 22.64 62.61 59.33
C SER A 553 22.09 62.92 60.72
N GLY A 554 22.89 62.75 61.77
CA GLY A 554 22.44 62.80 63.16
C GLY A 554 21.67 61.55 63.63
N VAL A 555 21.58 60.50 62.80
CA VAL A 555 20.94 59.22 63.14
C VAL A 555 21.94 58.29 63.84
N GLU A 556 21.60 57.76 65.02
CA GLU A 556 22.47 56.80 65.71
C GLU A 556 22.43 55.45 64.98
N VAL A 557 23.56 55.01 64.41
CA VAL A 557 23.66 53.72 63.70
C VAL A 557 24.42 52.72 64.58
N LYS A 558 23.76 51.63 64.95
CA LYS A 558 24.35 50.53 65.75
C LYS A 558 24.67 49.35 64.85
N ILE A 559 25.87 48.80 65.00
CA ILE A 559 26.28 47.59 64.27
C ILE A 559 26.32 46.41 65.22
N GLU A 560 25.73 45.31 64.79
CA GLU A 560 25.76 44.04 65.48
C GLU A 560 26.27 42.95 64.54
N VAL A 561 27.20 42.12 65.01
CA VAL A 561 27.77 41.02 64.24
C VAL A 561 27.46 39.71 64.95
N VAL A 562 26.88 38.77 64.23
CA VAL A 562 26.48 37.46 64.74
C VAL A 562 27.18 36.37 63.92
N GLY A 563 27.87 35.45 64.60
CA GLY A 563 28.65 34.38 63.96
C GLY A 563 30.15 34.70 63.87
N GLU A 564 30.91 33.79 63.26
CA GLU A 564 32.36 33.95 63.08
C GLU A 564 32.65 34.73 61.79
N GLU A 565 33.45 35.79 61.90
CA GLU A 565 33.81 36.64 60.78
C GLU A 565 34.62 35.87 59.72
N ARG A 566 34.22 35.99 58.45
CA ARG A 566 34.94 35.41 57.30
C ARG A 566 34.93 36.35 56.10
N ARG A 567 35.95 36.20 55.23
CA ARG A 567 35.99 36.86 53.92
C ARG A 567 34.97 36.22 52.97
N LEU A 568 34.22 37.05 52.24
CA LEU A 568 33.29 36.59 51.21
C LEU A 568 33.93 36.78 49.82
N PRO A 569 33.39 36.16 48.75
CA PRO A 569 33.80 36.50 47.39
C PRO A 569 33.64 38.00 47.11
N ASP A 570 34.57 38.61 46.38
CA ASP A 570 34.62 40.05 46.11
C ASP A 570 33.28 40.61 45.57
N GLU A 571 32.58 39.83 44.74
CA GLU A 571 31.28 40.18 44.19
C GLU A 571 30.19 40.22 45.27
N ALA A 572 30.19 39.27 46.22
CA ALA A 572 29.23 39.22 47.33
C ALA A 572 29.49 40.33 48.35
N GLU A 573 30.76 40.62 48.67
CA GLU A 573 31.13 41.77 49.52
C GLU A 573 30.64 43.08 48.91
N LEU A 574 30.81 43.25 47.59
CA LEU A 574 30.38 44.46 46.88
C LEU A 574 28.86 44.59 46.85
N VAL A 575 28.12 43.52 46.57
CA VAL A 575 26.65 43.57 46.54
C VAL A 575 26.08 43.89 47.92
N LEU A 576 26.54 43.20 48.99
CA LEU A 576 26.09 43.48 50.36
C LEU A 576 26.42 44.90 50.80
N PHE A 577 27.62 45.38 50.46
CA PHE A 577 28.02 46.76 50.74
C PHE A 577 27.10 47.75 50.02
N ARG A 578 26.81 47.56 48.72
CA ARG A 578 25.95 48.45 47.93
C ARG A 578 24.51 48.46 48.41
N ILE A 579 23.98 47.30 48.82
CA ILE A 579 22.65 47.20 49.43
C ILE A 579 22.62 47.95 50.76
N THR A 580 23.62 47.74 51.62
CA THR A 580 23.73 48.44 52.91
C THR A 580 23.86 49.95 52.72
N GLN A 581 24.65 50.39 51.75
CA GLN A 581 24.83 51.80 51.40
C GLN A 581 23.51 52.45 50.98
N GLU A 582 22.76 51.83 50.07
CA GLU A 582 21.49 52.37 49.59
C GLU A 582 20.40 52.32 50.69
N ALA A 583 20.39 51.28 51.52
CA ALA A 583 19.51 51.19 52.68
C ALA A 583 19.76 52.32 53.68
N LEU A 584 21.02 52.55 54.10
CA LEU A 584 21.37 53.64 55.02
C LEU A 584 21.11 55.03 54.41
N ARG A 585 21.31 55.18 53.10
CA ARG A 585 20.96 56.42 52.37
C ARG A 585 19.45 56.67 52.39
N ASN A 586 18.63 55.63 52.25
CA ASN A 586 17.17 55.74 52.37
C ASN A 586 16.74 56.09 53.80
N VAL A 587 17.38 55.52 54.81
CA VAL A 587 17.17 55.90 56.22
C VAL A 587 17.42 57.39 56.40
N TRP A 588 18.59 57.86 55.97
CA TRP A 588 18.98 59.26 56.12
C TRP A 588 18.06 60.22 55.34
N LYS A 589 17.75 59.94 54.07
CA LYS A 589 17.04 60.88 53.20
C LYS A 589 15.52 60.80 53.29
N HIS A 590 14.97 59.64 53.64
CA HIS A 590 13.55 59.37 53.46
C HIS A 590 12.84 58.92 54.74
N ALA A 591 13.51 58.22 55.65
CA ALA A 591 12.84 57.61 56.81
C ALA A 591 12.51 58.60 57.94
N GLY A 592 13.31 59.66 58.12
CA GLY A 592 13.17 60.55 59.30
C GLY A 592 13.42 59.83 60.63
N ALA A 593 14.24 58.77 60.59
CA ALA A 593 14.55 57.93 61.74
C ALA A 593 15.48 58.65 62.72
N THR A 594 15.43 58.27 64.01
CA THR A 594 16.40 58.71 65.02
C THR A 594 17.48 57.67 65.29
N THR A 595 17.16 56.39 65.07
CA THR A 595 18.09 55.27 65.28
C THR A 595 17.95 54.23 64.17
N THR A 596 19.03 53.52 63.88
CA THR A 596 19.05 52.41 62.92
C THR A 596 20.03 51.34 63.38
N GLN A 597 19.67 50.08 63.18
CA GLN A 597 20.49 48.92 63.49
C GLN A 597 20.87 48.20 62.21
N VAL A 598 22.16 47.89 62.06
CA VAL A 598 22.71 47.06 60.98
C VAL A 598 23.25 45.78 61.61
N THR A 599 22.61 44.66 61.33
CA THR A 599 23.02 43.35 61.82
C THR A 599 23.61 42.54 60.67
N VAL A 600 24.83 42.03 60.84
CA VAL A 600 25.49 41.15 59.88
C VAL A 600 25.64 39.76 60.49
N GLU A 601 24.94 38.78 59.92
CA GLU A 601 24.95 37.40 60.37
C GLU A 601 25.75 36.52 59.39
N PHE A 602 26.82 35.88 59.86
CA PHE A 602 27.59 34.89 59.12
C PHE A 602 27.07 33.49 59.45
N GLN A 603 26.35 32.87 58.52
CA GLN A 603 25.88 31.49 58.63
C GLN A 603 26.74 30.56 57.77
N GLU A 604 26.64 29.24 57.93
CA GLU A 604 27.51 28.29 57.22
C GLU A 604 27.48 28.47 55.69
N LYS A 605 26.29 28.64 55.10
CA LYS A 605 26.07 28.67 53.63
C LYS A 605 25.59 30.02 53.09
N MET A 606 25.35 31.00 53.96
CA MET A 606 24.80 32.28 53.57
C MET A 606 25.26 33.38 54.52
N THR A 607 25.31 34.61 54.02
CA THR A 607 25.48 35.80 54.85
C THR A 607 24.23 36.65 54.73
N ARG A 608 23.67 37.02 55.89
CA ARG A 608 22.48 37.86 55.99
C ARG A 608 22.87 39.23 56.53
N VAL A 609 22.44 40.29 55.85
CA VAL A 609 22.56 41.66 56.33
C VAL A 609 21.17 42.24 56.54
N THR A 610 20.87 42.65 57.76
CA THR A 610 19.59 43.22 58.16
C THR A 610 19.78 44.68 58.55
N ILE A 611 19.06 45.59 57.91
CA ILE A 611 19.02 47.01 58.25
C ILE A 611 17.63 47.35 58.74
N LYS A 612 17.52 47.85 59.98
CA LYS A 612 16.25 48.18 60.62
C LYS A 612 16.27 49.60 61.15
N ASP A 613 15.32 50.42 60.73
CA ASP A 613 15.13 51.79 61.23
C ASP A 613 13.83 51.96 62.02
N ASN A 614 13.74 53.06 62.77
CA ASN A 614 12.57 53.46 63.54
C ASN A 614 11.82 54.66 62.94
N GLY A 615 11.95 54.89 61.63
CA GLY A 615 11.36 56.03 60.93
C GLY A 615 9.87 55.86 60.62
N LYS A 616 9.37 56.69 59.71
CA LYS A 616 7.94 56.77 59.36
C LYS A 616 7.39 55.57 58.57
N GLY A 617 8.26 54.68 58.06
CA GLY A 617 7.88 53.54 57.22
C GLY A 617 7.11 53.91 55.93
N PHE A 618 6.66 52.90 55.19
CA PHE A 618 5.83 53.06 53.99
C PHE A 618 5.08 51.76 53.67
N GLU A 619 4.03 51.83 52.83
CA GLU A 619 3.36 50.63 52.31
C GLU A 619 4.12 50.03 51.12
N PRO A 620 4.65 48.79 51.21
CA PRO A 620 5.32 48.14 50.10
C PRO A 620 4.30 47.60 49.07
N PRO A 621 4.57 47.68 47.76
CA PRO A 621 3.72 47.06 46.75
C PRO A 621 3.61 45.53 46.93
N ARG A 622 2.45 44.94 46.57
CA ARG A 622 2.20 43.48 46.70
C ARG A 622 3.08 42.61 45.80
N MET A 623 3.60 43.16 44.69
CA MET A 623 4.53 42.48 43.79
C MET A 623 5.77 43.36 43.56
N VAL A 624 6.93 42.75 43.69
CA VAL A 624 8.21 43.46 43.72
C VAL A 624 8.60 44.01 42.33
N GLY A 625 8.12 43.38 41.24
CA GLY A 625 8.26 43.85 39.87
C GLY A 625 7.51 45.15 39.53
N ASP A 626 6.64 45.64 40.41
CA ASP A 626 5.94 46.92 40.24
C ASP A 626 6.72 48.11 40.84
N LEU A 627 7.82 47.88 41.57
CA LEU A 627 8.64 48.94 42.19
C LEU A 627 9.14 50.03 41.23
N PRO A 628 9.54 49.72 39.96
CA PRO A 628 9.94 50.75 39.01
C PRO A 628 8.79 51.69 38.62
N ARG A 629 7.53 51.19 38.59
CA ARG A 629 6.34 51.98 38.23
C ARG A 629 5.95 53.01 39.29
N TYR A 630 6.33 52.78 40.54
CA TYR A 630 6.06 53.69 41.67
C TYR A 630 7.22 54.64 42.00
N GLY A 631 8.24 54.75 41.13
CA GLY A 631 9.38 55.65 41.32
C GLY A 631 10.35 55.24 42.43
N LYS A 632 10.24 54.01 42.96
CA LYS A 632 11.11 53.48 44.02
C LYS A 632 12.32 52.71 43.44
N LEU A 633 13.03 53.37 42.52
CA LEU A 633 14.15 52.79 41.76
C LEU A 633 15.29 52.25 42.64
N GLY A 634 15.54 52.88 43.79
CA GLY A 634 16.57 52.43 44.75
C GLY A 634 16.29 51.04 45.35
N LEU A 635 15.02 50.71 45.62
CA LEU A 635 14.63 49.40 46.15
C LEU A 635 14.69 48.31 45.07
N ALA A 636 14.22 48.63 43.86
CA ALA A 636 14.29 47.71 42.71
C ALA A 636 15.76 47.35 42.38
N GLY A 637 16.65 48.33 42.39
CA GLY A 637 18.08 48.10 42.15
C GLY A 637 18.78 47.30 43.25
N MET A 638 18.33 47.36 44.51
CA MET A 638 18.86 46.50 45.57
C MET A 638 18.45 45.04 45.36
N GLN A 639 17.22 44.79 44.93
CA GLN A 639 16.71 43.44 44.70
C GLN A 639 17.38 42.79 43.49
N GLU A 640 17.47 43.51 42.36
CA GLU A 640 18.12 43.00 41.14
C GLU A 640 19.57 42.58 41.43
N ARG A 641 20.30 43.36 42.24
CA ARG A 641 21.66 43.02 42.66
C ARG A 641 21.74 41.77 43.54
N ALA A 642 20.78 41.55 44.42
CA ALA A 642 20.72 40.33 45.23
C ALA A 642 20.42 39.10 44.36
N GLU A 643 19.46 39.21 43.43
CA GLU A 643 19.08 38.15 42.51
C GLU A 643 20.21 37.75 41.55
N LEU A 644 21.07 38.70 41.13
CA LEU A 644 22.25 38.42 40.30
C LEU A 644 23.23 37.43 40.93
N LEU A 645 23.27 37.33 42.26
CA LEU A 645 24.08 36.36 43.00
C LEU A 645 23.22 35.23 43.61
N ALA A 646 22.05 34.96 43.03
CA ALA A 646 21.09 33.97 43.53
C ALA A 646 20.68 34.18 45.01
N GLY A 647 20.77 35.42 45.49
CA GLY A 647 20.34 35.84 46.81
C GLY A 647 18.91 36.40 46.81
N THR A 648 18.42 36.75 48.00
CA THR A 648 17.09 37.33 48.17
C THR A 648 17.16 38.67 48.91
N LEU A 649 16.21 39.56 48.59
CA LEU A 649 16.00 40.80 49.31
C LEU A 649 14.55 40.84 49.80
N THR A 650 14.35 40.94 51.11
CA THR A 650 13.03 41.08 51.72
C THR A 650 12.92 42.46 52.36
N ILE A 651 11.84 43.17 52.05
CA ILE A 651 11.56 44.49 52.62
C ILE A 651 10.23 44.41 53.37
N THR A 652 10.26 44.70 54.66
CA THR A 652 9.08 44.83 55.50
C THR A 652 9.00 46.25 56.03
N SER A 653 7.86 46.91 55.81
CA SER A 653 7.64 48.25 56.34
C SER A 653 6.18 48.47 56.66
N GLU A 654 5.93 49.18 57.77
CA GLU A 654 4.61 49.59 58.22
C GLU A 654 4.66 51.09 58.54
N LEU A 655 3.56 51.81 58.25
CA LEU A 655 3.42 53.23 58.59
C LEU A 655 3.65 53.44 60.10
N ASP A 656 4.51 54.42 60.43
CA ASP A 656 4.92 54.82 61.78
C ASP A 656 5.65 53.75 62.62
N LYS A 657 6.08 52.63 62.02
CA LYS A 657 6.87 51.58 62.70
C LYS A 657 8.25 51.31 62.06
N GLY A 658 8.65 52.11 61.07
CA GLY A 658 9.93 52.01 60.39
C GLY A 658 9.97 51.02 59.23
N THR A 659 11.17 50.79 58.71
CA THR A 659 11.45 49.83 57.64
C THR A 659 12.52 48.84 58.09
N THR A 660 12.37 47.59 57.67
CA THR A 660 13.39 46.54 57.78
C THR A 660 13.72 46.00 56.39
N VAL A 661 15.01 46.01 56.05
CA VAL A 661 15.55 45.47 54.80
C VAL A 661 16.46 44.32 55.15
N VAL A 662 16.17 43.13 54.63
CA VAL A 662 16.96 41.91 54.83
C VAL A 662 17.50 41.46 53.50
N ALA A 663 18.82 41.39 53.37
CA ALA A 663 19.51 40.84 52.21
C ALA A 663 20.20 39.54 52.59
N GLU A 664 19.95 38.48 51.82
CA GLU A 664 20.53 37.15 52.04
C GLU A 664 21.28 36.74 50.78
N LEU A 665 22.60 36.54 50.88
CA LEU A 665 23.40 36.04 49.76
C LEU A 665 23.99 34.66 50.10
N PRO A 666 23.97 33.70 49.16
CA PRO A 666 24.75 32.48 49.29
C PRO A 666 26.25 32.81 49.24
N VAL A 667 27.06 32.10 50.03
CA VAL A 667 28.51 32.31 50.15
C VAL A 667 29.27 31.03 49.92
#